data_AF-A0A6L2PLD7-F1
#
_entry.id   AF-A0A6L2PLD7-F1
#
_cell.length_a   1.000
_cell.length_b   1.000
_cell.length_c   1.000
_cell.angle_alpha   90.00
_cell.angle_beta   90.00
_cell.angle_gamma   90.00
#
_symmetry.space_group_name_H-M   'P 1'
#
loop_
_entity.id
_entity.type
_entity.pdbx_description
1 polymer ?
#
loop_
_entity_poly.entity_id
_entity_poly.type
_entity_poly.pdbx_seq_one_letter_code
_entity_poly.pdbx_strand_id
1 'polypeptide(L)'
;MGRYVILDGNIKSSGIPASITSLSPSAAPSGEFRRRADHGSNKCRNVTLNWSQLCAVVLTLLLATGSHGARILGVFAFPAQSHKIIQRTLMLELASRGHQVTEVTPFIDSKVVPNYTQIELAMDFTSGTGGHVPANMFDMQSLRHLQLEFMLWFTGEAMCHHVLQQNSVQKLIHSTDLPFDAVMLEAFTNECFLGFAQKFNAPVIQVCTYGGGNFMADWVGNPNPYSYVPDEFLHYTDKMNFWERMHNTIICVLKHVLRQLIHLPKQNAAMQKYFNYTDNLPPVWELEYKTSMQPAALRAITDASLCLCCARTMLVLCSHHAYTEVVLCSYQASVVLVPSSNCARTKLVMCSYQARTVLVPSSYCVRTKLVLCSYQARTVLVPCSYCARTKLELQKYLDEAPHGVIYFSMGSNLQSSLMPESKRNAFLGAFSKLKQHVLWKWESDTLPGQPSNVKLGKWLPQSDVLAHPNVRLFITHGGQLSSLEAITRGVPLIGVPVFADQKLNMLKAVLSGYGLLIDFNNVTTESLNWAIQEVIESPKYRENAQRLSRIYRDQPLTPLEQAVYWTEYVIRHKGAPHLRSAALDLAWYQYFLLDVIAVIALALVSILLILWLVLRVILKTLFAWLLVLILVPVSMCRGAKVLGVFPFPARSHLIVQRALMYELARRGHEVTVVSPLPENKAIPNYTEIEVRTTMNDLMGNIVPENLFDMESLSTVQMAFMMWFMGEAVCNHVLQEESVQKLIHSTDRHFDVVVVEAFSNECFLGFAHKFKATLIQVCTYGGANFMADWVGNPSPYSYVPEEFLHYTDKMNFWERMHNTVVCTLKSLGRQLIHLPKQNAAMQKYFNYTDDLPPVWELEYKTSLVLVNSHFSLSYPKPLVPNYVQVGGMHVKPPKKLPQELQKYLDEAPHGVIYFSMGSNLQSSLMPESKRNAFLGAFSKLKQHVLWKWESDTLPGQPSNVKLGKWLPQSDILAHPNVRLFITHGGLLSTQEAIHRGVPLLGIPMFGDQSLNMNRAATAGYGLMVGFQNVTMESLLWGITEMIENPKYRERAQHFSRIYRDQPLTPLEQAAYWTEYVIRHKGAPHLRSAALDLAWYQYFLLDVIAVLALAVGSVVLIIFLTLRTILRKIRGGGRIESDTRQLKLRSIHGIKNTVNEYPVMLRKVPEEERSQMARNCTIVE
;
A
#
# COMPACT_ATOMS: atom_id res chain seq x y z
N MET A 1 14.45 -13.80 -32.40
CA MET A 1 15.67 -14.63 -32.56
C MET A 1 16.88 -13.74 -32.22
N GLY A 2 17.97 -14.21 -31.63
CA GLY A 2 18.26 -15.56 -31.10
C GLY A 2 18.81 -15.49 -29.66
N ARG A 3 18.84 -16.63 -28.96
CA ARG A 3 19.43 -16.73 -27.61
C ARG A 3 20.91 -17.08 -27.73
N TYR A 4 21.78 -16.48 -26.92
CA TYR A 4 23.10 -17.02 -26.66
C TYR A 4 23.09 -17.85 -25.37
N VAL A 5 23.37 -19.13 -25.51
CA VAL A 5 23.72 -20.04 -24.40
C VAL A 5 25.23 -20.20 -24.47
N ILE A 6 25.93 -20.01 -23.35
CA ILE A 6 27.37 -20.29 -23.25
C ILE A 6 27.55 -21.76 -22.86
N LEU A 7 28.32 -22.49 -23.66
CA LEU A 7 28.88 -23.81 -23.33
C LEU A 7 30.35 -23.81 -23.76
N ASP A 8 31.20 -24.44 -22.96
CA ASP A 8 32.65 -24.45 -23.18
C ASP A 8 33.07 -25.23 -24.44
N GLY A 9 34.11 -24.74 -25.10
CA GLY A 9 34.68 -25.38 -26.29
C GLY A 9 35.97 -24.70 -26.75
N ASN A 10 37.12 -25.26 -26.37
CA ASN A 10 38.42 -24.88 -26.95
C ASN A 10 38.46 -25.20 -28.45
N ILE A 11 39.04 -24.31 -29.28
CA ILE A 11 40.06 -24.65 -30.31
C ILE A 11 40.60 -23.39 -31.05
N LYS A 12 41.94 -23.25 -30.97
CA LYS A 12 42.94 -22.67 -31.91
C LYS A 12 42.74 -21.29 -32.59
N SER A 13 43.89 -20.66 -32.80
CA SER A 13 44.14 -19.29 -33.28
C SER A 13 44.47 -19.16 -34.77
N SER A 14 43.91 -18.16 -35.45
CA SER A 14 44.46 -17.41 -36.60
C SER A 14 43.44 -16.34 -37.05
N GLY A 15 43.77 -15.10 -37.43
CA GLY A 15 45.07 -14.41 -37.54
C GLY A 15 44.91 -12.89 -37.70
N ILE A 16 46.04 -12.16 -37.66
CA ILE A 16 46.24 -10.69 -37.67
C ILE A 16 46.74 -10.31 -39.10
N PRO A 17 46.53 -9.10 -39.70
CA PRO A 17 46.81 -7.77 -39.13
C PRO A 17 45.90 -6.54 -39.46
N ALA A 18 46.14 -5.48 -38.67
CA ALA A 18 46.17 -4.01 -38.91
C ALA A 18 45.66 -3.40 -40.24
N SER A 19 45.21 -2.14 -40.33
CA SER A 19 45.74 -0.90 -39.73
C SER A 19 44.72 0.27 -39.93
N ILE A 20 44.91 1.57 -39.60
CA ILE A 20 46.05 2.34 -39.04
C ILE A 20 45.52 3.55 -38.18
N THR A 21 46.39 4.46 -37.73
CA THR A 21 46.12 5.60 -36.83
C THR A 21 46.35 7.00 -37.44
N SER A 22 45.68 8.00 -36.86
CA SER A 22 46.09 9.42 -36.65
C SER A 22 46.39 10.36 -37.84
N LEU A 23 45.84 11.59 -37.81
CA LEU A 23 46.60 12.85 -37.62
C LEU A 23 45.70 14.12 -37.54
N SER A 24 46.30 15.24 -37.09
CA SER A 24 45.82 16.63 -37.13
C SER A 24 46.83 17.48 -37.99
N PRO A 25 46.83 18.84 -38.14
CA PRO A 25 46.27 19.92 -37.30
C PRO A 25 45.68 21.15 -38.07
N SER A 26 45.76 22.34 -37.45
CA SER A 26 45.14 23.65 -37.72
C SER A 26 45.78 24.56 -38.80
N ALA A 27 45.00 25.53 -39.33
CA ALA A 27 45.47 26.85 -39.80
C ALA A 27 44.37 27.94 -39.82
N ALA A 28 44.77 29.22 -39.88
CA ALA A 28 43.97 30.47 -40.06
C ALA A 28 44.79 31.43 -41.01
N PRO A 29 44.54 32.75 -41.27
CA PRO A 29 43.61 33.73 -40.65
C PRO A 29 42.97 34.78 -41.64
N SER A 30 42.62 35.99 -41.14
CA SER A 30 42.07 37.21 -41.82
C SER A 30 40.58 37.16 -42.27
N GLY A 31 39.76 38.22 -42.29
CA GLY A 31 39.86 39.65 -41.86
C GLY A 31 39.00 40.57 -42.80
N GLU A 32 38.47 41.76 -42.47
CA GLU A 32 38.22 42.53 -41.23
C GLU A 32 37.28 43.76 -41.58
N PHE A 33 37.00 44.67 -40.63
CA PHE A 33 36.56 46.08 -40.73
C PHE A 33 35.04 46.47 -40.66
N ARG A 34 34.70 47.11 -39.52
CA ARG A 34 33.84 48.32 -39.31
C ARG A 34 32.31 48.37 -39.58
N ARG A 35 31.60 48.47 -38.43
CA ARG A 35 30.68 49.57 -37.98
C ARG A 35 29.40 49.98 -38.76
N ARG A 36 28.33 50.05 -37.94
CA ARG A 36 27.17 50.99 -37.89
C ARG A 36 25.87 50.66 -38.66
N ALA A 37 24.80 50.75 -37.84
CA ALA A 37 23.36 50.79 -38.07
C ALA A 37 22.83 51.51 -39.32
N ASP A 38 21.65 51.09 -39.80
CA ASP A 38 20.40 51.80 -39.47
C ASP A 38 19.14 50.90 -39.57
N HIS A 39 17.95 51.46 -39.32
CA HIS A 39 16.65 50.77 -39.30
C HIS A 39 16.13 50.25 -40.66
N GLY A 40 15.29 49.21 -40.64
CA GLY A 40 14.03 49.25 -41.42
C GLY A 40 13.57 48.01 -42.22
N SER A 41 12.28 47.68 -42.03
CA SER A 41 11.37 46.94 -42.95
C SER A 41 11.47 45.40 -43.07
N ASN A 42 10.29 44.79 -43.28
CA ASN A 42 10.09 43.35 -43.44
C ASN A 42 10.42 42.85 -44.86
N LYS A 43 11.09 41.70 -44.96
CA LYS A 43 10.96 40.77 -46.09
C LYS A 43 11.40 39.36 -45.68
N CYS A 44 10.44 38.44 -45.57
CA CYS A 44 10.73 37.02 -45.35
C CYS A 44 11.51 36.46 -46.55
N ARG A 45 12.76 36.05 -46.34
CA ARG A 45 13.49 35.20 -47.29
C ARG A 45 13.34 33.75 -46.84
N ASN A 46 13.03 32.86 -47.79
CA ASN A 46 13.05 31.42 -47.54
C ASN A 46 14.48 30.98 -47.19
N VAL A 47 14.69 30.55 -45.95
CA VAL A 47 15.96 29.94 -45.52
C VAL A 47 15.88 28.44 -45.77
N THR A 48 16.45 27.99 -46.87
CA THR A 48 16.70 26.57 -47.13
C THR A 48 17.83 26.10 -46.21
N LEU A 49 17.47 25.48 -45.08
CA LEU A 49 18.42 24.85 -44.18
C LEU A 49 19.19 23.73 -44.90
N ASN A 50 20.52 23.80 -44.88
CA ASN A 50 21.40 22.72 -45.35
C ASN A 50 21.19 21.48 -44.47
N TRP A 51 21.28 20.27 -45.02
CA TRP A 51 21.29 19.02 -44.25
C TRP A 51 22.23 19.04 -43.04
N SER A 52 23.42 19.68 -43.12
CA SER A 52 24.31 19.81 -41.97
C SER A 52 23.73 20.69 -40.86
N GLN A 53 23.01 21.76 -41.20
CA GLN A 53 22.29 22.62 -40.25
C GLN A 53 21.01 21.95 -39.76
N LEU A 54 20.32 21.17 -40.60
CA LEU A 54 19.17 20.38 -40.19
C LEU A 54 19.59 19.29 -39.20
N CYS A 55 20.69 18.58 -39.46
CA CYS A 55 21.29 17.64 -38.52
C CYS A 55 21.82 18.33 -37.26
N ALA A 56 22.41 19.54 -37.35
CA ALA A 56 22.81 20.29 -36.17
C ALA A 56 21.59 20.70 -35.32
N VAL A 57 20.52 21.22 -35.93
CA VAL A 57 19.27 21.57 -35.23
C VAL A 57 18.56 20.34 -34.67
N VAL A 58 18.51 19.22 -35.41
CA VAL A 58 17.95 17.95 -34.92
C VAL A 58 18.81 17.36 -33.80
N LEU A 59 20.15 17.43 -33.87
CA LEU A 59 21.03 16.98 -32.80
C LEU A 59 20.93 17.90 -31.58
N THR A 60 20.85 19.22 -31.76
CA THR A 60 20.62 20.18 -30.66
C THR A 60 19.22 20.00 -30.06
N LEU A 61 18.20 19.69 -30.85
CA LEU A 61 16.86 19.35 -30.34
C LEU A 61 16.87 18.01 -29.61
N LEU A 62 17.56 16.98 -30.11
CA LEU A 62 17.71 15.68 -29.43
C LEU A 62 18.48 15.82 -28.11
N LEU A 63 19.50 16.67 -28.07
CA LEU A 63 20.26 16.99 -26.85
C LEU A 63 19.50 17.91 -25.90
N ALA A 64 18.65 18.82 -26.40
CA ALA A 64 17.76 19.67 -25.60
C ALA A 64 16.48 18.94 -25.14
N THR A 65 16.09 17.85 -25.80
CA THR A 65 15.17 16.83 -25.26
C THR A 65 15.89 15.82 -24.36
N GLY A 66 17.19 16.01 -24.09
CA GLY A 66 17.85 15.41 -22.94
C GLY A 66 17.21 15.94 -21.66
N SER A 67 16.22 15.20 -21.17
CA SER A 67 15.40 15.60 -20.03
C SER A 67 16.29 15.97 -18.84
N HIS A 68 16.24 17.23 -18.41
CA HIS A 68 16.81 17.64 -17.15
C HIS A 68 16.13 16.83 -16.04
N GLY A 69 16.88 15.91 -15.42
CA GLY A 69 16.33 15.02 -14.41
C GLY A 69 15.84 15.82 -13.21
N ALA A 70 14.65 15.47 -12.74
CA ALA A 70 13.93 16.17 -11.68
C ALA A 70 14.80 16.39 -10.43
N ARG A 71 14.56 17.50 -9.73
CA ARG A 71 15.27 17.94 -8.53
C ARG A 71 14.62 17.31 -7.30
N ILE A 72 15.31 16.38 -6.65
CA ILE A 72 14.78 15.59 -5.53
C ILE A 72 15.51 15.97 -4.24
N LEU A 73 14.76 16.34 -3.20
CA LEU A 73 15.28 16.53 -1.85
C LEU A 73 14.97 15.29 -1.01
N GLY A 74 15.99 14.60 -0.51
CA GLY A 74 15.85 13.56 0.53
C GLY A 74 16.19 14.11 1.90
N VAL A 75 15.37 13.83 2.92
CA VAL A 75 15.64 14.16 4.33
C VAL A 75 15.63 12.88 5.16
N PHE A 76 16.83 12.42 5.51
CA PHE A 76 17.08 11.15 6.20
C PHE A 76 17.88 11.42 7.46
N ALA A 77 17.15 11.62 8.56
CA ALA A 77 17.71 12.15 9.80
C ALA A 77 18.23 11.06 10.72
N PHE A 78 17.60 9.89 10.76
CA PHE A 78 17.86 8.89 11.79
C PHE A 78 19.27 8.29 11.65
N PRO A 79 20.15 8.44 12.65
CA PRO A 79 21.55 8.03 12.55
C PRO A 79 21.73 6.52 12.78
N ALA A 80 21.00 5.68 12.04
CA ALA A 80 21.14 4.22 12.01
C ALA A 80 21.59 3.71 10.63
N GLN A 81 22.65 2.89 10.63
CA GLN A 81 23.26 2.35 9.41
C GLN A 81 22.31 1.49 8.57
N SER A 82 21.32 0.84 9.19
CA SER A 82 20.25 0.11 8.50
C SER A 82 19.37 1.03 7.64
N HIS A 83 19.04 2.22 8.13
CA HIS A 83 18.21 3.19 7.41
C HIS A 83 18.98 3.77 6.21
N LYS A 84 20.24 4.18 6.45
CA LYS A 84 21.17 4.65 5.41
C LYS A 84 21.20 3.73 4.18
N ILE A 85 21.29 2.41 4.39
CA ILE A 85 21.43 1.44 3.30
C ILE A 85 20.25 1.52 2.32
N ILE A 86 19.01 1.54 2.80
CA ILE A 86 17.81 1.58 1.95
C ILE A 86 17.73 2.92 1.20
N GLN A 87 17.80 4.01 1.97
CA GLN A 87 17.58 5.37 1.48
C GLN A 87 18.63 5.76 0.44
N ARG A 88 19.92 5.54 0.76
CA ARG A 88 21.03 5.86 -0.13
C ARG A 88 21.03 5.04 -1.41
N THR A 89 20.63 3.76 -1.37
CA THR A 89 20.56 2.93 -2.58
C THR A 89 19.53 3.47 -3.57
N LEU A 90 18.36 3.92 -3.09
CA LEU A 90 17.36 4.59 -3.93
C LEU A 90 17.87 5.95 -4.45
N MET A 91 18.45 6.78 -3.58
CA MET A 91 18.93 8.12 -3.94
C MET A 91 20.09 8.09 -4.96
N LEU A 92 21.03 7.15 -4.82
CA LEU A 92 22.13 7.00 -5.78
C LEU A 92 21.65 6.51 -7.15
N GLU A 93 20.65 5.63 -7.20
CA GLU A 93 20.07 5.13 -8.46
C GLU A 93 19.24 6.21 -9.17
N LEU A 94 18.55 7.09 -8.42
CA LEU A 94 17.90 8.26 -9.01
C LEU A 94 18.93 9.21 -9.63
N ALA A 95 20.03 9.50 -8.94
CA ALA A 95 21.11 10.34 -9.49
C ALA A 95 21.83 9.68 -10.68
N SER A 96 22.01 8.34 -10.68
CA SER A 96 22.60 7.59 -11.81
C SER A 96 21.77 7.75 -13.10
N ARG A 97 20.44 7.86 -12.95
CA ARG A 97 19.46 8.14 -14.03
C ARG A 97 19.39 9.60 -14.46
N GLY A 98 20.22 10.47 -13.88
CA GLY A 98 20.35 11.88 -14.26
C GLY A 98 19.54 12.86 -13.43
N HIS A 99 18.80 12.42 -12.40
CA HIS A 99 18.13 13.32 -11.45
C HIS A 99 19.14 14.17 -10.66
N GLN A 100 18.73 15.40 -10.31
CA GLN A 100 19.51 16.23 -9.38
C GLN A 100 19.08 15.91 -7.96
N VAL A 101 19.93 15.25 -7.20
CA VAL A 101 19.60 14.69 -5.90
C VAL A 101 20.32 15.46 -4.80
N THR A 102 19.58 16.00 -3.84
CA THR A 102 20.10 16.64 -2.63
C THR A 102 19.69 15.82 -1.42
N GLU A 103 20.65 15.30 -0.67
CA GLU A 103 20.45 14.44 0.51
C GLU A 103 20.85 15.19 1.79
N VAL A 104 19.90 15.38 2.71
CA VAL A 104 20.15 15.90 4.06
C VAL A 104 20.30 14.70 5.01
N THR A 105 21.52 14.48 5.52
CA THR A 105 21.88 13.22 6.22
C THR A 105 23.01 13.39 7.23
N PRO A 106 23.07 12.60 8.33
CA PRO A 106 24.24 12.52 9.20
C PRO A 106 25.38 11.66 8.59
N PHE A 107 25.22 11.16 7.36
CA PHE A 107 26.07 10.11 6.80
C PHE A 107 26.82 10.51 5.52
N ILE A 108 27.74 11.47 5.62
CA ILE A 108 28.55 11.97 4.51
C ILE A 108 29.53 10.94 3.93
N ASP A 109 29.74 10.99 2.61
CA ASP A 109 30.67 10.15 1.87
C ASP A 109 31.66 10.97 1.03
N SER A 110 32.94 10.55 1.02
CA SER A 110 34.01 11.25 0.31
C SER A 110 33.97 11.14 -1.22
N LYS A 111 33.08 10.31 -1.76
CA LYS A 111 32.78 10.17 -3.19
C LYS A 111 31.31 9.83 -3.40
N VAL A 112 30.65 10.61 -4.24
CA VAL A 112 29.26 10.40 -4.71
C VAL A 112 29.23 10.50 -6.24
N VAL A 113 28.12 10.11 -6.86
CA VAL A 113 27.93 10.21 -8.31
C VAL A 113 27.73 11.67 -8.75
N PRO A 114 27.94 12.03 -10.04
CA PRO A 114 27.51 13.31 -10.56
C PRO A 114 26.03 13.58 -10.28
N ASN A 115 25.64 14.85 -10.18
CA ASN A 115 24.30 15.32 -9.80
C ASN A 115 23.85 14.97 -8.36
N TYR A 116 24.71 14.38 -7.52
CA TYR A 116 24.42 14.09 -6.12
C TYR A 116 25.07 15.12 -5.18
N THR A 117 24.28 15.73 -4.30
CA THR A 117 24.71 16.73 -3.31
C THR A 117 24.36 16.23 -1.91
N GLN A 118 25.29 16.29 -0.96
CA GLN A 118 25.01 15.97 0.44
C GLN A 118 25.05 17.23 1.31
N ILE A 119 24.12 17.32 2.26
CA ILE A 119 24.03 18.34 3.30
C ILE A 119 24.21 17.64 4.63
N GLU A 120 25.33 17.94 5.30
CA GLU A 120 25.71 17.31 6.56
C GLU A 120 24.80 17.73 7.72
N LEU A 121 24.35 16.73 8.47
CA LEU A 121 23.76 16.87 9.79
C LEU A 121 24.78 16.47 10.86
N ALA A 122 25.13 17.41 11.74
CA ALA A 122 25.93 17.11 12.91
C ALA A 122 25.05 16.39 13.95
N MET A 123 25.03 15.05 13.91
CA MET A 123 24.33 14.20 14.87
C MET A 123 25.12 12.92 15.18
N ASP A 124 25.13 12.55 16.44
CA ASP A 124 25.26 11.16 16.86
C ASP A 124 23.93 10.63 17.40
N PHE A 125 23.84 9.32 17.61
CA PHE A 125 22.60 8.66 18.04
C PHE A 125 22.15 9.09 19.46
N THR A 126 23.07 9.48 20.33
CA THR A 126 22.79 9.92 21.71
C THR A 126 22.31 11.36 21.81
N SER A 127 22.84 12.25 20.97
CA SER A 127 22.47 13.67 20.90
C SER A 127 21.16 13.87 20.13
N GLY A 128 20.99 13.22 18.99
CA GLY A 128 19.77 13.33 18.17
C GLY A 128 18.52 12.79 18.87
N THR A 129 18.67 11.89 19.86
CA THR A 129 17.56 11.31 20.65
C THR A 129 17.25 12.09 21.94
N GLY A 130 17.96 13.19 22.23
CA GLY A 130 17.77 13.98 23.45
C GLY A 130 18.01 13.21 24.76
N GLY A 131 18.75 12.10 24.72
CA GLY A 131 18.94 11.21 25.87
C GLY A 131 17.75 10.30 26.21
N HIS A 132 16.71 10.24 25.36
CA HIS A 132 15.55 9.37 25.61
C HIS A 132 15.79 7.87 25.31
N VAL A 133 16.87 7.53 24.59
CA VAL A 133 17.26 6.13 24.31
C VAL A 133 18.36 5.67 25.29
N PRO A 134 18.29 4.45 25.86
CA PRO A 134 19.35 3.90 26.70
C PRO A 134 20.72 3.82 25.98
N ALA A 135 21.80 4.11 26.72
CA ALA A 135 23.17 4.03 26.21
C ALA A 135 23.59 2.59 25.83
N ASN A 136 23.01 1.57 26.46
CA ASN A 136 23.12 0.18 26.01
C ASN A 136 21.77 -0.29 25.43
N MET A 137 21.75 -0.57 24.13
CA MET A 137 20.53 -1.02 23.44
C MET A 137 20.01 -2.39 23.92
N PHE A 138 20.78 -3.15 24.70
CA PHE A 138 20.26 -4.36 25.36
C PHE A 138 19.25 -4.05 26.48
N ASP A 139 19.30 -2.87 27.10
CA ASP A 139 18.39 -2.50 28.20
C ASP A 139 16.95 -2.24 27.72
N MET A 140 16.78 -2.02 26.40
CA MET A 140 15.49 -1.84 25.72
C MET A 140 14.50 -2.98 25.97
N GLN A 141 14.98 -4.19 26.27
CA GLN A 141 14.15 -5.35 26.62
C GLN A 141 13.26 -5.13 27.86
N SER A 142 13.57 -4.14 28.69
CA SER A 142 12.80 -3.79 29.90
C SER A 142 11.56 -2.92 29.60
N LEU A 143 11.46 -2.34 28.40
CA LEU A 143 10.39 -1.41 28.03
C LEU A 143 9.12 -2.17 27.62
N ARG A 144 7.98 -1.84 28.24
CA ARG A 144 6.66 -2.29 27.77
C ARG A 144 6.28 -1.57 26.47
N HIS A 145 5.40 -2.17 25.67
CA HIS A 145 5.03 -1.69 24.33
C HIS A 145 4.73 -0.18 24.25
N LEU A 146 3.95 0.38 25.18
CA LEU A 146 3.65 1.83 25.22
C LEU A 146 4.86 2.70 25.61
N GLN A 147 5.77 2.20 26.44
CA GLN A 147 7.00 2.93 26.81
C GLN A 147 7.97 3.01 25.63
N LEU A 148 8.06 1.93 24.84
CA LEU A 148 8.80 1.89 23.58
C LEU A 148 8.22 2.88 22.57
N GLU A 149 6.89 2.89 22.40
CA GLU A 149 6.17 3.83 21.52
C GLU A 149 6.41 5.30 21.92
N PHE A 150 6.21 5.65 23.20
CA PHE A 150 6.47 7.02 23.68
C PHE A 150 7.92 7.45 23.50
N MET A 151 8.89 6.54 23.71
CA MET A 151 10.30 6.83 23.49
C MET A 151 10.59 7.13 22.01
N LEU A 152 9.97 6.41 21.07
CA LEU A 152 10.08 6.70 19.63
C LEU A 152 9.47 8.06 19.27
N TRP A 153 8.38 8.46 19.92
CA TRP A 153 7.76 9.78 19.73
C TRP A 153 8.64 10.92 20.26
N PHE A 154 9.18 10.80 21.48
CA PHE A 154 10.13 11.76 22.04
C PHE A 154 11.44 11.84 21.24
N THR A 155 11.92 10.70 20.71
CA THR A 155 13.07 10.64 19.80
C THR A 155 12.79 11.42 18.51
N GLY A 156 11.61 11.24 17.91
CA GLY A 156 11.19 11.98 16.72
C GLY A 156 11.06 13.48 16.97
N GLU A 157 10.48 13.89 18.10
CA GLU A 157 10.42 15.29 18.56
C GLU A 157 11.82 15.90 18.76
N ALA A 158 12.73 15.17 19.41
CA ALA A 158 14.12 15.61 19.63
C ALA A 158 14.87 15.82 18.30
N MET A 159 14.77 14.87 17.37
CA MET A 159 15.34 15.01 16.02
C MET A 159 14.73 16.18 15.24
N CYS A 160 13.41 16.39 15.33
CA CYS A 160 12.76 17.54 14.71
C CYS A 160 13.34 18.87 15.20
N HIS A 161 13.56 19.02 16.50
CA HIS A 161 14.21 20.21 17.05
C HIS A 161 15.68 20.33 16.61
N HIS A 162 16.47 19.26 16.76
CA HIS A 162 17.92 19.30 16.50
C HIS A 162 18.27 19.46 15.02
N VAL A 163 17.56 18.79 14.12
CA VAL A 163 17.79 18.86 12.66
C VAL A 163 17.34 20.21 12.11
N LEU A 164 16.13 20.67 12.44
CA LEU A 164 15.60 21.92 11.89
C LEU A 164 16.33 23.17 12.44
N GLN A 165 17.09 23.04 13.54
CA GLN A 165 17.95 24.11 14.07
C GLN A 165 19.31 24.22 13.37
N GLN A 166 19.76 23.25 12.57
CA GLN A 166 21.12 23.28 12.03
C GLN A 166 21.28 24.37 10.95
N ASN A 167 22.38 25.11 11.01
CA ASN A 167 22.66 26.21 10.07
C ASN A 167 22.68 25.77 8.59
N SER A 168 23.01 24.50 8.31
CA SER A 168 22.93 23.88 6.98
C SER A 168 21.47 23.74 6.51
N VAL A 169 20.59 23.27 7.40
CA VAL A 169 19.15 23.05 7.15
C VAL A 169 18.37 24.37 7.11
N GLN A 170 18.66 25.31 8.00
CA GLN A 170 18.05 26.65 7.99
C GLN A 170 18.37 27.41 6.69
N LYS A 171 19.59 27.28 6.15
CA LYS A 171 19.93 27.82 4.82
C LYS A 171 19.10 27.18 3.70
N LEU A 172 18.82 25.89 3.76
CA LEU A 172 17.93 25.19 2.81
C LEU A 172 16.49 25.73 2.93
N ILE A 173 15.95 25.85 4.14
CA ILE A 173 14.59 26.38 4.42
C ILE A 173 14.43 27.82 3.93
N HIS A 174 15.45 28.66 4.06
CA HIS A 174 15.44 30.05 3.62
C HIS A 174 15.93 30.27 2.18
N SER A 175 16.31 29.22 1.44
CA SER A 175 16.76 29.34 0.05
C SER A 175 15.64 29.71 -0.92
N THR A 176 16.00 30.43 -1.98
CA THR A 176 15.15 30.78 -3.14
C THR A 176 15.42 29.92 -4.37
N ASP A 177 16.63 29.38 -4.49
CA ASP A 177 17.17 28.85 -5.76
C ASP A 177 16.98 27.33 -5.91
N LEU A 178 16.30 26.72 -4.95
CA LEU A 178 16.08 25.28 -4.81
C LEU A 178 14.59 24.88 -4.83
N PRO A 179 13.81 25.18 -5.91
CA PRO A 179 12.57 24.46 -6.16
C PRO A 179 12.90 22.98 -6.42
N PHE A 180 12.28 22.09 -5.65
CA PHE A 180 12.36 20.64 -5.80
C PHE A 180 11.06 20.10 -6.42
N ASP A 181 11.18 19.14 -7.33
CA ASP A 181 10.06 18.46 -7.99
C ASP A 181 9.46 17.34 -7.11
N ALA A 182 10.19 16.88 -6.09
CA ALA A 182 9.72 15.96 -5.05
C ALA A 182 10.54 16.09 -3.76
N VAL A 183 9.90 15.82 -2.62
CA VAL A 183 10.54 15.70 -1.30
C VAL A 183 10.36 14.28 -0.78
N MET A 184 11.47 13.56 -0.62
CA MET A 184 11.53 12.22 -0.08
C MET A 184 11.88 12.28 1.41
N LEU A 185 11.08 11.63 2.25
CA LEU A 185 11.21 11.67 3.71
C LEU A 185 11.42 10.26 4.27
N GLU A 186 12.18 10.19 5.36
CA GLU A 186 12.21 9.02 6.23
C GLU A 186 10.91 8.89 7.04
N ALA A 187 10.26 7.73 7.00
CA ALA A 187 9.09 7.45 7.83
C ALA A 187 9.49 6.98 9.25
N PHE A 188 9.79 7.92 10.16
CA PHE A 188 10.20 7.61 11.54
C PHE A 188 9.83 8.73 12.54
N THR A 189 8.55 8.81 12.93
CA THR A 189 8.00 9.69 14.01
C THR A 189 8.44 11.17 13.97
N ASN A 190 8.76 11.63 12.76
CA ASN A 190 9.49 12.86 12.42
C ASN A 190 8.66 13.75 11.47
N GLU A 191 7.35 13.75 11.65
CA GLU A 191 6.36 14.31 10.72
C GLU A 191 6.50 15.83 10.53
N CYS A 192 7.23 16.53 11.41
CA CYS A 192 7.68 17.91 11.22
C CYS A 192 8.38 18.15 9.86
N PHE A 193 9.04 17.15 9.28
CA PHE A 193 9.72 17.26 7.98
C PHE A 193 8.76 17.38 6.79
N LEU A 194 7.45 17.14 6.97
CA LEU A 194 6.43 17.52 5.98
C LEU A 194 6.44 19.03 5.69
N GLY A 195 6.98 19.85 6.62
CA GLY A 195 7.24 21.27 6.41
C GLY A 195 8.12 21.57 5.19
N PHE A 196 9.04 20.67 4.78
CA PHE A 196 9.82 20.84 3.55
C PHE A 196 8.96 20.73 2.29
N ALA A 197 8.05 19.76 2.23
CA ALA A 197 7.13 19.60 1.11
C ALA A 197 6.17 20.80 1.00
N GLN A 198 5.66 21.30 2.14
CA GLN A 198 4.86 22.52 2.21
C GLN A 198 5.67 23.77 1.81
N LYS A 199 6.97 23.83 2.15
CA LYS A 199 7.88 24.95 1.82
C LYS A 199 8.22 25.03 0.33
N PHE A 200 8.39 23.89 -0.33
CA PHE A 200 8.75 23.82 -1.75
C PHE A 200 7.54 23.57 -2.68
N ASN A 201 6.33 23.40 -2.12
CA ASN A 201 5.11 23.02 -2.84
C ASN A 201 5.31 21.76 -3.71
N ALA A 202 5.94 20.74 -3.11
CA ALA A 202 6.41 19.53 -3.76
C ALA A 202 5.71 18.28 -3.20
N PRO A 203 5.48 17.23 -4.01
CA PRO A 203 4.89 15.97 -3.54
C PRO A 203 5.82 15.25 -2.56
N VAL A 204 5.22 14.62 -1.54
CA VAL A 204 5.91 13.81 -0.53
C VAL A 204 6.08 12.37 -1.01
N ILE A 205 7.25 11.78 -0.79
CA ILE A 205 7.49 10.34 -0.94
C ILE A 205 8.03 9.80 0.39
N GLN A 206 7.25 8.98 1.09
CA GLN A 206 7.67 8.37 2.35
C GLN A 206 8.47 7.08 2.11
N VAL A 207 9.63 6.96 2.73
CA VAL A 207 10.51 5.78 2.69
C VAL A 207 10.62 5.19 4.08
N CYS A 208 10.00 4.03 4.28
CA CYS A 208 10.16 3.24 5.51
C CYS A 208 11.27 2.20 5.37
N THR A 209 11.93 1.92 6.50
CA THR A 209 13.13 1.09 6.60
C THR A 209 12.91 -0.21 7.39
N TYR A 210 11.72 -0.38 7.96
CA TYR A 210 11.30 -1.56 8.73
C TYR A 210 10.00 -2.15 8.16
N GLY A 211 9.52 -3.26 8.75
CA GLY A 211 8.25 -3.88 8.34
C GLY A 211 7.08 -2.91 8.55
N GLY A 212 6.28 -2.68 7.49
CA GLY A 212 5.31 -1.59 7.44
C GLY A 212 4.32 -1.56 8.60
N GLY A 213 4.51 -0.60 9.51
CA GLY A 213 3.65 -0.38 10.68
C GLY A 213 2.26 0.15 10.34
N ASN A 214 1.28 -0.13 11.21
CA ASN A 214 -0.14 0.14 10.94
C ASN A 214 -0.44 1.60 10.55
N PHE A 215 0.28 2.56 11.14
CA PHE A 215 0.09 4.00 10.90
C PHE A 215 0.38 4.46 9.46
N MET A 216 1.20 3.75 8.68
CA MET A 216 1.44 4.09 7.27
C MET A 216 0.31 3.64 6.35
N ALA A 217 -0.47 2.65 6.79
CA ALA A 217 -1.67 2.22 6.09
C ALA A 217 -2.77 3.30 6.20
N ASP A 218 -2.85 3.97 7.36
CA ASP A 218 -3.70 5.15 7.59
C ASP A 218 -3.34 6.32 6.65
N TRP A 219 -2.04 6.63 6.49
CA TRP A 219 -1.55 7.75 5.64
C TRP A 219 -2.07 7.72 4.20
N VAL A 220 -2.27 6.53 3.62
CA VAL A 220 -2.75 6.36 2.23
C VAL A 220 -4.26 6.05 2.15
N GLY A 221 -4.97 6.04 3.29
CA GLY A 221 -6.40 5.73 3.36
C GLY A 221 -6.72 4.26 3.08
N ASN A 222 -5.87 3.36 3.56
CA ASN A 222 -6.02 1.91 3.48
C ASN A 222 -5.72 1.26 4.86
N PRO A 223 -6.45 1.64 5.93
CA PRO A 223 -6.09 1.28 7.31
C PRO A 223 -6.13 -0.25 7.52
N ASN A 224 -5.11 -0.76 8.22
CA ASN A 224 -4.96 -2.20 8.46
C ASN A 224 -6.06 -2.75 9.40
N PRO A 225 -6.76 -3.85 9.05
CA PRO A 225 -7.80 -4.42 9.90
C PRO A 225 -7.21 -5.17 11.10
N TYR A 226 -7.39 -4.60 12.30
CA TYR A 226 -6.86 -5.12 13.58
C TYR A 226 -7.39 -6.52 13.99
N SER A 227 -8.35 -7.10 13.24
CA SER A 227 -8.87 -8.45 13.42
C SER A 227 -7.90 -9.55 12.99
N TYR A 228 -7.02 -9.29 12.01
CA TYR A 228 -5.98 -10.23 11.57
C TYR A 228 -4.62 -9.57 11.25
N VAL A 229 -4.52 -8.24 11.24
CA VAL A 229 -3.23 -7.55 11.18
C VAL A 229 -2.80 -7.13 12.61
N PRO A 230 -1.75 -7.75 13.17
CA PRO A 230 -1.25 -7.38 14.49
C PRO A 230 -0.39 -6.09 14.43
N ASP A 231 -0.43 -5.31 15.50
CA ASP A 231 0.55 -4.24 15.77
C ASP A 231 1.97 -4.81 15.77
N GLU A 232 2.87 -4.10 15.08
CA GLU A 232 4.25 -4.54 14.84
C GLU A 232 5.04 -4.83 16.12
N PHE A 233 4.64 -4.28 17.27
CA PHE A 233 5.29 -4.49 18.57
C PHE A 233 4.62 -5.54 19.47
N LEU A 234 3.44 -6.07 19.13
CA LEU A 234 2.69 -7.00 20.00
C LEU A 234 3.07 -8.48 19.87
N HIS A 235 3.93 -8.83 18.92
CA HIS A 235 4.45 -10.19 18.72
C HIS A 235 3.36 -11.25 18.39
N TYR A 236 2.19 -10.83 17.94
CA TYR A 236 1.13 -11.72 17.47
C TYR A 236 1.34 -12.13 16.00
N THR A 237 0.50 -13.05 15.54
CA THR A 237 0.49 -13.58 14.16
C THR A 237 -0.78 -13.12 13.44
N ASP A 238 -0.96 -13.55 12.19
CA ASP A 238 -2.22 -13.40 11.45
C ASP A 238 -3.37 -14.24 12.06
N LYS A 239 -3.07 -15.20 12.95
CA LYS A 239 -4.03 -16.17 13.53
C LYS A 239 -4.35 -15.87 14.99
N MET A 240 -4.65 -14.60 15.28
CA MET A 240 -5.00 -14.13 16.63
C MET A 240 -6.29 -14.78 17.18
N ASN A 241 -6.18 -15.35 18.39
CA ASN A 241 -7.35 -15.75 19.18
C ASN A 241 -8.11 -14.52 19.72
N PHE A 242 -9.28 -14.73 20.34
CA PHE A 242 -10.14 -13.63 20.82
C PHE A 242 -9.41 -12.62 21.74
N TRP A 243 -8.63 -13.10 22.71
CA TRP A 243 -7.92 -12.22 23.65
C TRP A 243 -6.78 -11.45 22.98
N GLU A 244 -6.12 -12.06 21.99
CA GLU A 244 -5.08 -11.42 21.20
C GLU A 244 -5.67 -10.34 20.29
N ARG A 245 -6.79 -10.62 19.60
CA ARG A 245 -7.54 -9.61 18.84
C ARG A 245 -8.01 -8.45 19.72
N MET A 246 -8.52 -8.76 20.92
CA MET A 246 -8.97 -7.74 21.88
C MET A 246 -7.80 -6.85 22.31
N HIS A 247 -6.67 -7.44 22.72
CA HIS A 247 -5.47 -6.69 23.11
C HIS A 247 -4.90 -5.87 21.94
N ASN A 248 -4.82 -6.46 20.75
CA ASN A 248 -4.39 -5.79 19.52
C ASN A 248 -5.25 -4.56 19.21
N THR A 249 -6.58 -4.73 19.25
CA THR A 249 -7.54 -3.64 19.02
C THR A 249 -7.40 -2.53 20.04
N ILE A 250 -7.30 -2.87 21.33
CA ILE A 250 -7.11 -1.88 22.41
C ILE A 250 -5.83 -1.07 22.19
N ILE A 251 -4.71 -1.73 21.86
CA ILE A 251 -3.42 -1.06 21.68
C ILE A 251 -3.41 -0.19 20.42
N CYS A 252 -3.91 -0.68 19.29
CA CYS A 252 -3.95 0.12 18.05
C CYS A 252 -4.83 1.37 18.22
N VAL A 253 -6.01 1.23 18.82
CA VAL A 253 -6.91 2.37 19.12
C VAL A 253 -6.26 3.33 20.12
N LEU A 254 -5.64 2.82 21.19
CA LEU A 254 -4.98 3.65 22.20
C LEU A 254 -3.78 4.41 21.61
N LYS A 255 -2.95 3.77 20.78
CA LYS A 255 -1.86 4.43 20.04
C LYS A 255 -2.39 5.53 19.14
N HIS A 256 -3.40 5.26 18.32
CA HIS A 256 -3.98 6.26 17.41
C HIS A 256 -4.51 7.48 18.20
N VAL A 257 -5.25 7.26 19.29
CA VAL A 257 -5.77 8.35 20.15
C VAL A 257 -4.62 9.14 20.80
N LEU A 258 -3.63 8.47 21.39
CA LEU A 258 -2.48 9.13 22.01
C LEU A 258 -1.61 9.90 20.99
N ARG A 259 -1.48 9.40 19.75
CA ARG A 259 -0.75 10.06 18.65
C ARG A 259 -1.40 11.39 18.28
N GLN A 260 -2.74 11.42 18.18
CA GLN A 260 -3.51 12.63 17.90
C GLN A 260 -3.47 13.64 19.06
N LEU A 261 -3.50 13.17 20.30
CA LEU A 261 -3.55 14.05 21.48
C LEU A 261 -2.18 14.56 21.97
N ILE A 262 -1.09 13.83 21.71
CA ILE A 262 0.23 14.11 22.29
C ILE A 262 1.29 14.37 21.21
N HIS A 263 1.51 13.42 20.29
CA HIS A 263 2.62 13.47 19.34
C HIS A 263 2.42 14.54 18.25
N LEU A 264 1.30 14.48 17.53
CA LEU A 264 1.03 15.38 16.40
C LEU A 264 0.99 16.86 16.80
N PRO A 265 0.46 17.28 17.97
CA PRO A 265 0.58 18.66 18.46
C PRO A 265 2.03 19.15 18.66
N LYS A 266 2.96 18.28 19.06
CA LYS A 266 4.39 18.60 19.21
C LYS A 266 5.06 18.78 17.84
N GLN A 267 4.82 17.83 16.93
CA GLN A 267 5.29 17.89 15.54
C GLN A 267 4.82 19.19 14.83
N ASN A 268 3.58 19.60 15.10
CA ASN A 268 3.03 20.89 14.67
C ASN A 268 3.83 22.09 15.17
N ALA A 269 4.05 22.18 16.48
CA ALA A 269 4.76 23.30 17.09
C ALA A 269 6.20 23.43 16.57
N ALA A 270 6.90 22.30 16.36
CA ALA A 270 8.22 22.29 15.73
C ALA A 270 8.18 22.83 14.29
N MET A 271 7.25 22.34 13.47
CA MET A 271 7.12 22.78 12.07
C MET A 271 6.77 24.27 11.95
N GLN A 272 5.82 24.77 12.73
CA GLN A 272 5.46 26.20 12.76
C GLN A 272 6.67 27.07 13.15
N LYS A 273 7.42 26.65 14.18
CA LYS A 273 8.59 27.36 14.72
C LYS A 273 9.75 27.49 13.73
N TYR A 274 10.09 26.45 12.99
CA TYR A 274 11.34 26.43 12.18
C TYR A 274 11.18 26.81 10.72
N PHE A 275 9.96 26.75 10.18
CA PHE A 275 9.67 27.21 8.81
C PHE A 275 9.06 28.63 8.77
N ASN A 276 8.86 29.26 9.94
CA ASN A 276 8.41 30.65 10.12
C ASN A 276 7.09 30.99 9.41
N TYR A 277 6.07 30.16 9.62
CA TYR A 277 4.73 30.35 9.06
C TYR A 277 3.80 31.08 10.03
N THR A 278 3.61 32.38 9.85
CA THR A 278 2.55 33.14 10.53
C THR A 278 1.20 32.90 9.86
N ASP A 279 0.24 32.35 10.62
CA ASP A 279 -1.21 32.36 10.36
C ASP A 279 -1.68 31.94 8.95
N ASN A 280 -1.45 30.67 8.58
CA ASN A 280 -2.39 29.83 7.80
C ASN A 280 -1.90 28.37 7.60
N LEU A 281 -1.06 27.84 8.50
CA LEU A 281 -0.49 26.51 8.30
C LEU A 281 -1.53 25.41 8.54
N PRO A 282 -1.68 24.42 7.63
CA PRO A 282 -2.40 23.20 7.94
C PRO A 282 -1.68 22.45 9.07
N PRO A 283 -2.39 21.91 10.07
CA PRO A 283 -1.72 21.11 11.08
C PRO A 283 -1.15 19.82 10.49
N VAL A 284 -0.17 19.17 11.15
CA VAL A 284 0.54 17.98 10.64
C VAL A 284 -0.41 16.89 10.15
N TRP A 285 -1.47 16.53 10.88
CA TRP A 285 -2.47 15.57 10.39
C TRP A 285 -3.12 16.04 9.08
N GLU A 286 -3.39 17.33 8.95
CA GLU A 286 -3.89 17.92 7.70
C GLU A 286 -2.80 18.06 6.63
N LEU A 287 -1.51 17.82 6.91
CA LEU A 287 -0.42 17.71 5.91
C LEU A 287 -0.14 16.26 5.50
N GLU A 288 -0.17 15.31 6.45
CA GLU A 288 -0.30 13.87 6.18
C GLU A 288 -1.47 13.63 5.22
N TYR A 289 -2.54 14.41 5.39
CA TYR A 289 -3.70 14.45 4.50
C TYR A 289 -3.77 15.64 3.51
N LYS A 290 -2.80 16.57 3.35
CA LYS A 290 -2.90 17.65 2.31
C LYS A 290 -2.22 17.35 0.98
N THR A 291 -1.44 16.29 0.94
CA THR A 291 -1.29 15.50 -0.28
C THR A 291 -2.65 14.92 -0.76
N SER A 292 -3.74 15.05 0.02
CA SER A 292 -4.97 14.26 -0.13
C SER A 292 -6.20 14.77 0.70
N MET A 293 -6.62 16.05 0.61
CA MET A 293 -7.65 16.69 1.49
C MET A 293 -9.09 16.12 1.43
N GLN A 294 -9.98 16.18 2.46
CA GLN A 294 -9.90 16.48 3.93
C GLN A 294 -11.33 16.53 4.58
N PRO A 295 -11.56 16.06 5.85
CA PRO A 295 -12.83 16.24 6.59
C PRO A 295 -12.75 16.95 7.98
N ALA A 296 -13.83 17.64 8.37
CA ALA A 296 -13.82 18.71 9.39
C ALA A 296 -14.42 18.40 10.79
N ALA A 297 -14.66 17.13 11.16
CA ALA A 297 -15.50 16.79 12.33
C ALA A 297 -14.92 17.09 13.74
N LEU A 298 -13.61 17.34 13.88
CA LEU A 298 -12.94 17.28 15.20
C LEU A 298 -13.17 18.49 16.12
N ARG A 299 -13.57 19.66 15.60
CA ARG A 299 -13.70 20.91 16.38
C ARG A 299 -14.68 20.80 17.56
N ALA A 300 -15.73 20.00 17.42
CA ALA A 300 -16.72 19.81 18.49
C ALA A 300 -16.15 19.10 19.75
N ILE A 301 -15.03 18.38 19.62
CA ILE A 301 -14.42 17.61 20.71
C ILE A 301 -13.30 18.42 21.40
N THR A 302 -12.56 19.25 20.66
CA THR A 302 -11.52 20.14 21.23
C THR A 302 -12.10 21.12 22.23
N ASP A 303 -13.24 21.73 21.90
CA ASP A 303 -13.80 22.84 22.66
C ASP A 303 -14.37 22.37 24.01
N ALA A 304 -15.01 21.18 24.02
CA ALA A 304 -15.44 20.50 25.25
C ALA A 304 -14.25 20.08 26.15
N SER A 305 -13.10 19.77 25.55
CA SER A 305 -11.90 19.32 26.28
C SER A 305 -11.13 20.49 26.93
N LEU A 306 -11.08 21.65 26.25
CA LEU A 306 -10.39 22.85 26.75
C LEU A 306 -10.94 23.31 28.11
N CYS A 307 -12.27 23.28 28.26
CA CYS A 307 -12.97 23.77 29.46
C CYS A 307 -12.58 23.02 30.74
N LEU A 308 -12.18 21.74 30.63
CA LEU A 308 -11.71 20.91 31.75
C LEU A 308 -10.21 21.08 32.05
N CYS A 309 -9.40 21.51 31.07
CA CYS A 309 -7.97 21.72 31.28
C CYS A 309 -7.66 23.07 31.94
N CYS A 310 -8.36 24.14 31.56
CA CYS A 310 -8.14 25.48 32.13
C CYS A 310 -8.27 25.52 33.67
N ALA A 311 -9.19 24.73 34.24
CA ALA A 311 -9.40 24.61 35.68
C ALA A 311 -8.21 23.95 36.44
N ARG A 312 -7.33 23.20 35.75
CA ARG A 312 -6.15 22.56 36.36
C ARG A 312 -4.86 23.36 36.16
N THR A 313 -4.67 24.01 35.02
CA THR A 313 -3.42 24.75 34.73
C THR A 313 -3.21 25.95 35.65
N MET A 314 -4.29 26.64 36.04
CA MET A 314 -4.25 27.77 36.99
C MET A 314 -3.69 27.40 38.38
N LEU A 315 -3.79 26.13 38.80
CA LEU A 315 -3.29 25.66 40.09
C LEU A 315 -1.80 25.30 40.09
N VAL A 316 -1.20 25.11 38.91
CA VAL A 316 0.23 24.76 38.77
C VAL A 316 1.10 25.99 38.54
N LEU A 317 0.60 27.01 37.84
CA LEU A 317 1.35 28.25 37.60
C LEU A 317 1.72 28.99 38.91
N CYS A 318 0.87 28.89 39.94
CA CYS A 318 1.12 29.50 41.25
C CYS A 318 2.27 28.84 42.05
N SER A 319 2.81 27.69 41.65
CA SER A 319 3.89 26.99 42.38
C SER A 319 5.26 27.01 41.68
N HIS A 320 5.38 27.60 40.48
CA HIS A 320 6.66 27.75 39.78
C HIS A 320 7.18 29.19 39.67
N HIS A 321 6.39 30.21 40.02
CA HIS A 321 6.87 31.59 40.02
C HIS A 321 7.89 31.88 41.14
N ALA A 322 7.88 31.09 42.22
CA ALA A 322 8.66 31.33 43.44
C ALA A 322 10.12 30.82 43.42
N TYR A 323 10.62 30.22 42.33
CA TYR A 323 11.95 29.59 42.29
C TYR A 323 12.95 30.21 41.29
N THR A 324 12.51 31.15 40.44
CA THR A 324 13.30 31.62 39.29
C THR A 324 14.03 32.95 39.54
N GLU A 325 13.70 33.70 40.60
CA GLU A 325 14.36 35.00 40.90
C GLU A 325 15.67 34.88 41.70
N VAL A 326 15.92 33.75 42.38
CA VAL A 326 17.07 33.63 43.32
C VAL A 326 18.41 33.37 42.60
N VAL A 327 18.40 32.83 41.38
CA VAL A 327 19.62 32.40 40.66
C VAL A 327 20.22 33.52 39.78
N LEU A 328 19.47 34.58 39.47
CA LEU A 328 19.95 35.65 38.58
C LEU A 328 20.89 36.67 39.26
N CYS A 329 20.96 36.67 40.60
CA CYS A 329 21.57 37.75 41.38
C CYS A 329 23.06 37.57 41.73
N SER A 330 23.78 36.62 41.12
CA SER A 330 25.17 36.26 41.52
C SER A 330 26.24 36.34 40.43
N TYR A 331 25.91 36.71 39.17
CA TYR A 331 26.87 36.60 38.05
C TYR A 331 27.01 37.80 37.08
N GLN A 332 26.40 38.96 37.35
CA GLN A 332 26.52 40.15 36.49
C GLN A 332 26.87 41.46 37.22
N ALA A 333 27.63 41.39 38.33
CA ALA A 333 28.04 42.58 39.08
C ALA A 333 29.47 42.54 39.63
N SER A 334 30.49 42.28 38.79
CA SER A 334 31.89 42.75 39.00
C SER A 334 32.84 42.46 37.83
N VAL A 335 33.86 43.33 37.70
CA VAL A 335 35.09 43.21 36.88
C VAL A 335 34.96 43.06 35.35
N VAL A 336 34.22 43.99 34.73
CA VAL A 336 34.89 44.81 33.70
C VAL A 336 35.63 45.94 34.46
N LEU A 337 36.86 46.29 34.03
CA LEU A 337 37.80 47.30 34.60
C LEU A 337 38.97 46.78 35.48
N VAL A 338 39.95 46.07 34.90
CA VAL A 338 41.40 46.41 35.04
C VAL A 338 42.20 46.01 33.78
N PRO A 339 42.25 46.84 32.71
CA PRO A 339 43.13 46.61 31.55
C PRO A 339 44.21 47.70 31.43
N SER A 340 45.33 47.60 32.17
CA SER A 340 46.31 48.70 32.23
C SER A 340 47.80 48.35 32.46
N SER A 341 48.32 47.23 31.93
CA SER A 341 49.74 47.17 31.48
C SER A 341 50.13 45.87 30.75
N ASN A 342 50.48 45.98 29.46
CA ASN A 342 51.83 45.66 28.94
C ASN A 342 51.89 45.78 27.40
N CYS A 343 51.71 46.99 26.86
CA CYS A 343 51.87 47.29 25.43
C CYS A 343 53.36 47.37 24.99
N ALA A 344 54.21 46.48 25.53
CA ALA A 344 55.67 46.65 25.58
C ALA A 344 56.49 45.55 24.89
N ARG A 345 55.92 44.39 24.54
CA ARG A 345 56.65 43.30 23.85
C ARG A 345 56.40 43.18 22.34
N THR A 346 55.30 43.75 21.82
CA THR A 346 54.86 43.53 20.43
C THR A 346 55.68 44.26 19.36
N LYS A 347 56.62 45.15 19.74
CA LYS A 347 57.45 45.93 18.79
C LYS A 347 58.87 45.41 18.56
N LEU A 348 59.33 44.38 19.27
CA LEU A 348 60.73 43.90 19.18
C LEU A 348 60.95 42.65 18.31
N VAL A 349 59.88 42.00 17.82
CA VAL A 349 59.97 40.75 17.03
C VAL A 349 59.91 41.01 15.51
N MET A 350 59.43 42.17 15.07
CA MET A 350 59.15 42.47 13.65
C MET A 350 60.39 42.71 12.77
N CYS A 351 61.60 42.78 13.32
CA CYS A 351 62.83 43.07 12.54
C CYS A 351 63.66 41.84 12.15
N SER A 352 63.38 40.65 12.68
CA SER A 352 64.10 39.41 12.28
C SER A 352 63.39 38.61 11.18
N TYR A 353 62.13 38.95 10.87
CA TYR A 353 61.26 38.15 10.00
C TYR A 353 61.41 38.44 8.50
N GLN A 354 61.93 39.62 8.11
CA GLN A 354 62.02 40.03 6.70
C GLN A 354 63.21 39.42 5.93
N ALA A 355 64.18 38.80 6.61
CA ALA A 355 65.40 38.26 5.99
C ALA A 355 65.29 36.80 5.48
N ARG A 356 64.16 36.10 5.70
CA ARG A 356 63.99 34.68 5.33
C ARG A 356 62.84 34.37 4.37
N THR A 357 62.00 35.36 4.04
CA THR A 357 60.72 35.16 3.34
C THR A 357 60.84 34.86 1.84
N VAL A 358 62.03 35.02 1.23
CA VAL A 358 62.21 34.98 -0.23
C VAL A 358 62.80 33.65 -0.75
N LEU A 359 63.68 32.98 0.01
CA LEU A 359 64.44 31.81 -0.47
C LEU A 359 63.82 30.44 -0.16
N VAL A 360 62.81 30.37 0.71
CA VAL A 360 62.14 29.10 1.10
C VAL A 360 61.02 28.64 0.13
N PRO A 361 60.12 29.52 -0.38
CA PRO A 361 58.88 29.09 -1.03
C PRO A 361 59.04 28.19 -2.27
N SER A 362 60.08 28.37 -3.07
CA SER A 362 60.30 27.60 -4.31
C SER A 362 60.56 26.13 -4.04
N SER A 363 61.49 25.82 -3.13
CA SER A 363 61.78 24.45 -2.69
C SER A 363 60.58 23.80 -1.99
N TYR A 364 59.84 24.57 -1.19
CA TYR A 364 58.65 24.10 -0.50
C TYR A 364 57.50 23.79 -1.46
N CYS A 365 57.23 24.62 -2.48
CA CYS A 365 56.12 24.37 -3.39
C CYS A 365 56.30 23.07 -4.20
N VAL A 366 57.53 22.77 -4.64
CA VAL A 366 57.85 21.51 -5.34
C VAL A 366 57.76 20.31 -4.38
N ARG A 367 58.38 20.38 -3.19
CA ARG A 367 58.28 19.28 -2.20
C ARG A 367 56.86 19.05 -1.75
N THR A 368 56.09 20.10 -1.44
CA THR A 368 54.68 19.98 -1.03
C THR A 368 53.83 19.38 -2.14
N LYS A 369 54.01 19.75 -3.42
CA LYS A 369 53.25 19.11 -4.52
C LYS A 369 53.64 17.63 -4.71
N LEU A 370 54.92 17.29 -4.68
CA LEU A 370 55.38 15.89 -4.76
C LEU A 370 54.88 15.05 -3.56
N VAL A 371 54.98 15.60 -2.35
CA VAL A 371 54.41 14.98 -1.14
C VAL A 371 52.91 14.82 -1.30
N LEU A 372 52.15 15.87 -1.67
CA LEU A 372 50.70 15.80 -1.81
C LEU A 372 50.27 14.77 -2.86
N CYS A 373 50.92 14.72 -4.03
CA CYS A 373 50.64 13.69 -5.03
C CYS A 373 51.00 12.28 -4.53
N SER A 374 52.13 12.10 -3.85
CA SER A 374 52.50 10.80 -3.26
C SER A 374 51.58 10.40 -2.09
N TYR A 375 51.03 11.38 -1.36
CA TYR A 375 50.14 11.20 -0.23
C TYR A 375 48.73 10.87 -0.73
N GLN A 376 48.21 11.58 -1.74
CA GLN A 376 46.97 11.24 -2.45
C GLN A 376 47.07 9.86 -3.12
N ALA A 377 48.18 9.55 -3.79
CA ALA A 377 48.41 8.23 -4.34
C ALA A 377 48.40 7.15 -3.24
N ARG A 378 49.02 7.40 -2.08
CA ARG A 378 49.02 6.46 -0.95
C ARG A 378 47.69 6.39 -0.20
N THR A 379 46.94 7.49 -0.02
CA THR A 379 45.60 7.47 0.61
C THR A 379 44.50 6.94 -0.30
N VAL A 380 44.79 6.72 -1.60
CA VAL A 380 43.97 5.86 -2.46
C VAL A 380 44.50 4.43 -2.47
N LEU A 381 45.79 4.21 -2.82
CA LEU A 381 46.35 2.87 -3.01
C LEU A 381 46.45 2.05 -1.72
N VAL A 382 46.79 2.64 -0.57
CA VAL A 382 46.89 1.88 0.69
C VAL A 382 45.51 1.45 1.19
N PRO A 383 44.47 2.32 1.26
CA PRO A 383 43.12 1.85 1.57
C PRO A 383 42.54 0.90 0.52
N CYS A 384 42.76 1.12 -0.78
CA CYS A 384 42.27 0.18 -1.81
C CYS A 384 42.95 -1.19 -1.72
N SER A 385 44.27 -1.25 -1.52
CA SER A 385 44.99 -2.53 -1.36
C SER A 385 44.69 -3.19 -0.02
N TYR A 386 44.48 -2.43 1.06
CA TYR A 386 44.02 -2.94 2.35
C TYR A 386 42.61 -3.53 2.23
N CYS A 387 41.63 -2.81 1.68
CA CYS A 387 40.28 -3.31 1.47
C CYS A 387 40.23 -4.52 0.53
N ALA A 388 41.04 -4.55 -0.54
CA ALA A 388 41.16 -5.71 -1.42
C ALA A 388 41.74 -6.92 -0.66
N ARG A 389 42.79 -6.72 0.13
CA ARG A 389 43.40 -7.75 0.96
C ARG A 389 42.46 -8.26 2.06
N THR A 390 41.74 -7.39 2.76
CA THR A 390 40.74 -7.78 3.77
C THR A 390 39.57 -8.54 3.14
N LYS A 391 39.12 -8.16 1.93
CA LYS A 391 38.14 -8.99 1.18
C LYS A 391 38.72 -10.36 0.82
N LEU A 392 39.98 -10.44 0.37
CA LEU A 392 40.65 -11.71 0.05
C LEU A 392 40.83 -12.61 1.29
N GLU A 393 41.26 -12.05 2.43
CA GLU A 393 41.45 -12.75 3.70
C GLU A 393 40.13 -13.12 4.40
N LEU A 394 39.02 -12.43 4.08
CA LEU A 394 37.67 -12.85 4.45
C LEU A 394 37.21 -14.01 3.57
N GLN A 395 37.26 -13.84 2.24
CA GLN A 395 36.90 -14.85 1.25
C GLN A 395 37.62 -16.18 1.52
N LYS A 396 38.95 -16.14 1.66
CA LYS A 396 39.78 -17.30 2.01
C LYS A 396 39.31 -18.04 3.27
N TYR A 397 38.91 -17.31 4.32
CA TYR A 397 38.41 -17.92 5.57
C TYR A 397 37.02 -18.57 5.41
N LEU A 398 36.22 -18.09 4.46
CA LEU A 398 34.93 -18.69 4.11
C LEU A 398 35.12 -19.93 3.20
N ASP A 399 36.14 -19.93 2.33
CA ASP A 399 36.51 -21.05 1.46
C ASP A 399 37.14 -22.21 2.26
N GLU A 400 38.10 -21.92 3.14
CA GLU A 400 38.83 -22.90 3.97
C GLU A 400 38.00 -23.48 5.14
N ALA A 401 36.67 -23.45 5.06
CA ALA A 401 35.73 -23.91 6.10
C ALA A 401 35.07 -25.25 5.71
N PRO A 402 35.70 -26.42 5.92
CA PRO A 402 35.23 -27.70 5.39
C PRO A 402 33.88 -28.18 5.96
N HIS A 403 33.54 -27.74 7.18
CA HIS A 403 32.24 -28.01 7.81
C HIS A 403 31.22 -26.88 7.61
N GLY A 404 31.56 -25.87 6.80
CA GLY A 404 30.78 -24.67 6.59
C GLY A 404 31.00 -23.59 7.65
N VAL A 405 30.35 -22.45 7.40
CA VAL A 405 30.46 -21.22 8.20
C VAL A 405 29.12 -20.88 8.86
N ILE A 406 29.18 -20.43 10.10
CA ILE A 406 28.10 -19.78 10.82
C ILE A 406 28.42 -18.29 10.88
N TYR A 407 27.52 -17.43 10.42
CA TYR A 407 27.65 -15.99 10.59
C TYR A 407 26.85 -15.53 11.81
N PHE A 408 27.38 -14.58 12.59
CA PHE A 408 26.71 -14.03 13.78
C PHE A 408 26.76 -12.49 13.80
N SER A 409 25.60 -11.84 13.89
CA SER A 409 25.47 -10.38 13.95
C SER A 409 24.24 -9.92 14.74
N MET A 410 24.46 -9.15 15.80
CA MET A 410 23.40 -8.45 16.53
C MET A 410 22.97 -7.15 15.84
N GLY A 411 23.47 -6.85 14.63
CA GLY A 411 23.14 -5.63 13.88
C GLY A 411 24.07 -4.46 14.21
N SER A 412 23.67 -3.23 13.88
CA SER A 412 24.49 -2.03 14.09
C SER A 412 24.42 -1.49 15.52
N ASN A 413 23.22 -1.47 16.11
CA ASN A 413 22.93 -0.71 17.33
C ASN A 413 23.05 -1.57 18.61
N LEU A 414 22.71 -2.86 18.54
CA LEU A 414 23.08 -3.83 19.58
C LEU A 414 24.55 -4.23 19.35
N GLN A 415 25.46 -3.49 19.97
CA GLN A 415 26.90 -3.78 19.86
C GLN A 415 27.22 -5.08 20.60
N SER A 416 27.83 -6.06 19.92
CA SER A 416 28.18 -7.36 20.52
C SER A 416 29.09 -7.19 21.75
N SER A 417 29.98 -6.18 21.73
CA SER A 417 30.85 -5.78 22.84
C SER A 417 30.11 -5.36 24.12
N LEU A 418 28.88 -4.84 24.01
CA LEU A 418 28.03 -4.40 25.13
C LEU A 418 27.06 -5.50 25.62
N MET A 419 27.17 -6.72 25.07
CA MET A 419 26.37 -7.86 25.50
C MET A 419 26.73 -8.27 26.94
N PRO A 420 25.73 -8.50 27.82
CA PRO A 420 25.96 -8.97 29.18
C PRO A 420 26.85 -10.22 29.24
N GLU A 421 27.76 -10.28 30.21
CA GLU A 421 28.79 -11.31 30.28
C GLU A 421 28.23 -12.74 30.31
N SER A 422 27.20 -13.00 31.10
CA SER A 422 26.54 -14.32 31.14
C SER A 422 26.02 -14.77 29.77
N LYS A 423 25.56 -13.83 28.94
CA LYS A 423 25.05 -14.07 27.59
C LYS A 423 26.18 -14.27 26.59
N ARG A 424 27.21 -13.41 26.63
CA ARG A 424 28.46 -13.58 25.87
C ARG A 424 29.09 -14.94 26.12
N ASN A 425 29.17 -15.36 27.38
CA ASN A 425 29.80 -16.62 27.79
C ASN A 425 28.98 -17.84 27.35
N ALA A 426 27.65 -17.74 27.21
CA ALA A 426 26.82 -18.78 26.59
C ALA A 426 27.13 -18.96 25.09
N PHE A 427 27.29 -17.86 24.33
CA PHE A 427 27.73 -17.93 22.93
C PHE A 427 29.14 -18.52 22.79
N LEU A 428 30.09 -18.09 23.62
CA LEU A 428 31.46 -18.66 23.67
C LEU A 428 31.45 -20.16 23.99
N GLY A 429 30.65 -20.59 24.98
CA GLY A 429 30.50 -21.99 25.39
C GLY A 429 29.79 -22.88 24.38
N ALA A 430 29.02 -22.30 23.46
CA ALA A 430 28.49 -22.99 22.28
C ALA A 430 29.53 -23.04 21.16
N PHE A 431 30.02 -21.88 20.69
CA PHE A 431 30.92 -21.78 19.52
C PHE A 431 32.22 -22.58 19.67
N SER A 432 32.79 -22.66 20.88
CA SER A 432 33.98 -23.47 21.18
C SER A 432 33.82 -24.98 20.97
N LYS A 433 32.58 -25.49 20.86
CA LYS A 433 32.27 -26.91 20.63
C LYS A 433 31.95 -27.22 19.16
N LEU A 434 31.88 -26.21 18.29
CA LEU A 434 31.45 -26.37 16.91
C LEU A 434 32.63 -26.73 15.99
N LYS A 435 32.35 -27.58 15.00
CA LYS A 435 33.30 -27.92 13.92
C LYS A 435 33.31 -26.86 12.80
N GLN A 436 32.28 -26.02 12.78
CA GLN A 436 32.09 -24.91 11.84
C GLN A 436 33.02 -23.74 12.19
N HIS A 437 33.44 -23.01 11.15
CA HIS A 437 34.01 -21.68 11.34
C HIS A 437 32.89 -20.70 11.73
N VAL A 438 33.15 -19.83 12.70
CA VAL A 438 32.20 -18.79 13.14
C VAL A 438 32.76 -17.43 12.76
N LEU A 439 31.98 -16.63 12.05
CA LEU A 439 32.31 -15.25 11.70
C LEU A 439 31.39 -14.31 12.49
N TRP A 440 31.96 -13.59 13.46
CA TRP A 440 31.21 -12.76 14.42
C TRP A 440 31.46 -11.27 14.16
N LYS A 441 30.38 -10.50 13.91
CA LYS A 441 30.40 -9.04 13.92
C LYS A 441 30.65 -8.54 15.36
N TRP A 442 31.82 -7.95 15.60
CA TRP A 442 32.32 -7.59 16.94
C TRP A 442 33.15 -6.32 16.88
N GLU A 443 32.90 -5.37 17.78
CA GLU A 443 33.30 -3.96 17.67
C GLU A 443 34.75 -3.68 18.10
N SER A 444 35.37 -4.59 18.86
CA SER A 444 36.78 -4.52 19.26
C SER A 444 37.66 -5.39 18.35
N ASP A 445 38.99 -5.25 18.45
CA ASP A 445 39.94 -6.19 17.84
C ASP A 445 40.13 -7.46 18.70
N THR A 446 39.63 -7.45 19.94
CA THR A 446 39.79 -8.54 20.92
C THR A 446 38.44 -8.97 21.53
N LEU A 447 38.31 -10.28 21.77
CA LEU A 447 37.19 -10.92 22.47
C LEU A 447 37.75 -11.78 23.61
N PRO A 448 37.46 -11.50 24.89
CA PRO A 448 37.87 -12.34 26.00
C PRO A 448 37.35 -13.79 25.83
N GLY A 449 38.24 -14.77 25.93
CA GLY A 449 37.89 -16.19 25.76
C GLY A 449 37.60 -16.63 24.31
N GLN A 450 38.01 -15.88 23.30
CA GLN A 450 37.79 -16.20 21.88
C GLN A 450 38.27 -17.62 21.50
N PRO A 451 37.36 -18.50 21.03
CA PRO A 451 37.71 -19.81 20.48
C PRO A 451 38.49 -19.72 19.16
N SER A 452 39.33 -20.70 18.87
CA SER A 452 40.17 -20.73 17.66
C SER A 452 39.38 -20.82 16.34
N ASN A 453 38.13 -21.32 16.38
CA ASN A 453 37.23 -21.35 15.24
C ASN A 453 36.40 -20.05 15.05
N VAL A 454 36.56 -19.03 15.91
CA VAL A 454 35.88 -17.74 15.81
C VAL A 454 36.79 -16.68 15.20
N LYS A 455 36.36 -16.07 14.08
CA LYS A 455 36.98 -14.88 13.48
C LYS A 455 36.09 -13.64 13.69
N LEU A 456 36.69 -12.55 14.15
CA LEU A 456 36.01 -11.29 14.42
C LEU A 456 36.01 -10.36 13.19
N GLY A 457 35.05 -9.45 13.12
CA GLY A 457 35.07 -8.33 12.19
C GLY A 457 34.22 -7.14 12.66
N LYS A 458 34.82 -5.95 12.75
CA LYS A 458 34.13 -4.71 13.16
C LYS A 458 33.01 -4.30 12.22
N TRP A 459 33.26 -4.44 10.92
CA TRP A 459 32.27 -4.36 9.87
C TRP A 459 32.50 -5.48 8.86
N LEU A 460 31.41 -6.09 8.38
CA LEU A 460 31.44 -7.22 7.46
C LEU A 460 30.39 -6.98 6.37
N PRO A 461 30.68 -7.31 5.09
CA PRO A 461 29.74 -7.12 4.00
C PRO A 461 28.65 -8.20 4.07
N GLN A 462 27.64 -7.98 4.90
CA GLN A 462 26.67 -9.00 5.32
C GLN A 462 26.00 -9.73 4.14
N SER A 463 25.52 -8.98 3.14
CA SER A 463 24.91 -9.55 1.92
C SER A 463 25.89 -10.36 1.05
N ASP A 464 27.19 -10.04 1.04
CA ASP A 464 28.25 -10.81 0.35
C ASP A 464 28.55 -12.09 1.15
N VAL A 465 28.69 -11.99 2.47
CA VAL A 465 28.92 -13.14 3.38
C VAL A 465 27.78 -14.14 3.26
N LEU A 466 26.54 -13.68 3.34
CA LEU A 466 25.35 -14.55 3.21
C LEU A 466 25.20 -15.15 1.80
N ALA A 467 25.80 -14.55 0.77
CA ALA A 467 25.83 -15.13 -0.58
C ALA A 467 26.82 -16.30 -0.70
N HIS A 468 27.75 -16.44 0.24
CA HIS A 468 28.83 -17.41 0.15
C HIS A 468 28.31 -18.85 0.31
N PRO A 469 28.65 -19.80 -0.60
CA PRO A 469 28.07 -21.15 -0.58
C PRO A 469 28.35 -21.93 0.71
N ASN A 470 29.48 -21.66 1.37
CA ASN A 470 29.83 -22.31 2.63
C ASN A 470 29.05 -21.78 3.86
N VAL A 471 28.33 -20.64 3.78
CA VAL A 471 27.52 -20.16 4.91
C VAL A 471 26.27 -21.03 5.05
N ARG A 472 26.17 -21.75 6.18
CA ARG A 472 25.11 -22.72 6.49
C ARG A 472 23.97 -22.11 7.30
N LEU A 473 24.31 -21.22 8.23
CA LEU A 473 23.42 -20.63 9.23
C LEU A 473 23.79 -19.16 9.49
N PHE A 474 22.79 -18.32 9.74
CA PHE A 474 22.96 -16.96 10.28
C PHE A 474 22.28 -16.84 11.64
N ILE A 475 23.06 -16.60 12.68
CA ILE A 475 22.56 -16.22 14.01
C ILE A 475 22.41 -14.69 14.03
N THR A 476 21.23 -14.20 14.43
CA THR A 476 20.89 -12.78 14.27
C THR A 476 19.98 -12.27 15.37
N HIS A 477 20.04 -10.97 15.66
CA HIS A 477 18.99 -10.26 16.39
C HIS A 477 17.62 -10.29 15.69
N GLY A 478 17.54 -10.54 14.38
CA GLY A 478 16.29 -10.71 13.63
C GLY A 478 15.66 -9.43 13.06
N GLY A 479 16.36 -8.28 13.13
CA GLY A 479 15.87 -7.02 12.54
C GLY A 479 15.66 -7.12 11.03
N GLN A 480 14.63 -6.41 10.52
CA GLN A 480 14.06 -6.59 9.17
C GLN A 480 15.08 -6.82 8.05
N LEU A 481 16.07 -5.93 7.88
CA LEU A 481 17.08 -6.04 6.81
C LEU A 481 17.91 -7.32 6.88
N SER A 482 18.34 -7.73 8.09
CA SER A 482 19.15 -8.95 8.24
C SER A 482 18.35 -10.21 7.90
N SER A 483 17.06 -10.21 8.24
CA SER A 483 16.12 -11.27 7.87
C SER A 483 15.86 -11.30 6.36
N LEU A 484 15.68 -10.15 5.71
CA LEU A 484 15.50 -10.05 4.26
C LEU A 484 16.74 -10.48 3.47
N GLU A 485 17.95 -10.09 3.90
CA GLU A 485 19.20 -10.55 3.27
C GLU A 485 19.35 -12.08 3.37
N ALA A 486 19.03 -12.67 4.53
CA ALA A 486 19.07 -14.12 4.73
C ALA A 486 18.11 -14.86 3.79
N ILE A 487 16.85 -14.42 3.70
CA ILE A 487 15.85 -14.96 2.76
C ILE A 487 16.34 -14.78 1.32
N THR A 488 16.88 -13.62 0.96
CA THR A 488 17.38 -13.31 -0.39
C THR A 488 18.49 -14.26 -0.82
N ARG A 489 19.33 -14.75 0.11
CA ARG A 489 20.39 -15.74 -0.17
C ARG A 489 19.97 -17.20 0.08
N GLY A 490 18.86 -17.44 0.77
CA GLY A 490 18.38 -18.78 1.12
C GLY A 490 19.15 -19.40 2.29
N VAL A 491 19.55 -18.57 3.26
CA VAL A 491 20.24 -18.97 4.50
C VAL A 491 19.23 -19.03 5.66
N PRO A 492 19.16 -20.14 6.42
CA PRO A 492 18.28 -20.26 7.58
C PRO A 492 18.78 -19.46 8.78
N LEU A 493 17.86 -19.15 9.70
CA LEU A 493 18.09 -18.24 10.82
C LEU A 493 18.04 -18.92 12.20
N ILE A 494 18.85 -18.43 13.14
CA ILE A 494 18.55 -18.48 14.57
C ILE A 494 18.40 -17.04 15.05
N GLY A 495 17.20 -16.68 15.47
CA GLY A 495 16.87 -15.36 15.99
C GLY A 495 17.02 -15.28 17.49
N VAL A 496 17.69 -14.25 17.97
CA VAL A 496 17.81 -13.90 19.39
C VAL A 496 17.34 -12.44 19.58
N PRO A 497 16.02 -12.18 19.45
CA PRO A 497 15.47 -10.84 19.44
C PRO A 497 15.53 -10.16 20.81
N VAL A 498 15.69 -8.84 20.81
CA VAL A 498 15.83 -8.01 22.02
C VAL A 498 14.72 -6.95 22.12
N PHE A 499 14.39 -6.25 21.02
CA PHE A 499 13.36 -5.19 21.02
C PHE A 499 12.73 -4.96 19.63
N ALA A 500 11.65 -4.18 19.56
CA ALA A 500 10.97 -3.78 18.31
C ALA A 500 10.54 -4.95 17.38
N ASP A 501 10.65 -4.76 16.07
CA ASP A 501 10.22 -5.65 14.98
C ASP A 501 10.85 -7.04 15.03
N GLN A 502 12.05 -7.14 15.60
CA GLN A 502 12.91 -8.32 15.67
C GLN A 502 12.15 -9.61 16.02
N LYS A 503 11.31 -9.57 17.05
CA LYS A 503 10.56 -10.74 17.52
C LYS A 503 9.44 -11.14 16.56
N LEU A 504 8.75 -10.18 15.94
CA LEU A 504 7.72 -10.44 14.93
C LEU A 504 8.33 -11.06 13.66
N ASN A 505 9.50 -10.56 13.22
CA ASN A 505 10.22 -11.12 12.08
C ASN A 505 10.66 -12.56 12.34
N MET A 506 11.16 -12.85 13.54
CA MET A 506 11.59 -14.20 13.90
C MET A 506 10.41 -15.16 14.08
N LEU A 507 9.25 -14.71 14.56
CA LEU A 507 8.03 -15.52 14.55
C LEU A 507 7.59 -15.86 13.12
N LYS A 508 7.63 -14.90 12.19
CA LYS A 508 7.39 -15.16 10.75
C LYS A 508 8.39 -16.19 10.18
N ALA A 509 9.64 -16.18 10.63
CA ALA A 509 10.67 -17.14 10.21
C ALA A 509 10.44 -18.56 10.75
N VAL A 510 9.98 -18.69 12.00
CA VAL A 510 9.59 -19.95 12.63
C VAL A 510 8.36 -20.55 11.94
N LEU A 511 7.29 -19.76 11.76
CA LEU A 511 6.07 -20.19 11.06
C LEU A 511 6.34 -20.63 9.61
N SER A 512 7.27 -19.95 8.94
CA SER A 512 7.69 -20.27 7.57
C SER A 512 8.70 -21.42 7.48
N GLY A 513 9.09 -22.01 8.63
CA GLY A 513 9.92 -23.21 8.70
C GLY A 513 11.39 -23.02 8.29
N TYR A 514 11.92 -21.80 8.29
CA TYR A 514 13.32 -21.51 7.89
C TYR A 514 14.19 -20.93 9.02
N GLY A 515 13.66 -20.78 10.23
CA GLY A 515 14.49 -20.47 11.40
C GLY A 515 13.91 -20.90 12.74
N LEU A 516 14.71 -20.70 13.79
CA LEU A 516 14.34 -20.85 15.20
C LEU A 516 14.39 -19.49 15.91
N LEU A 517 13.66 -19.37 17.01
CA LEU A 517 13.67 -18.21 17.91
C LEU A 517 14.13 -18.67 19.30
N ILE A 518 15.11 -18.00 19.87
CA ILE A 518 15.58 -18.17 21.24
C ILE A 518 15.36 -16.86 22.00
N ASP A 519 14.74 -16.91 23.16
CA ASP A 519 14.58 -15.74 24.02
C ASP A 519 15.94 -15.30 24.59
N PHE A 520 16.34 -14.06 24.35
CA PHE A 520 17.59 -13.49 24.86
C PHE A 520 17.70 -13.59 26.39
N ASN A 521 16.59 -13.48 27.14
CA ASN A 521 16.60 -13.63 28.60
C ASN A 521 16.92 -15.07 29.04
N ASN A 522 16.53 -16.06 28.23
CA ASN A 522 16.65 -17.48 28.55
C ASN A 522 17.74 -18.22 27.76
N VAL A 523 18.49 -17.54 26.88
CA VAL A 523 19.60 -18.17 26.13
C VAL A 523 20.71 -18.69 27.06
N THR A 524 21.13 -19.93 26.81
CA THR A 524 22.21 -20.67 27.48
C THR A 524 23.09 -21.39 26.44
N THR A 525 24.20 -21.97 26.89
CA THR A 525 25.09 -22.80 26.05
C THR A 525 24.33 -23.99 25.43
N GLU A 526 23.44 -24.63 26.19
CA GLU A 526 22.72 -25.85 25.82
C GLU A 526 21.64 -25.55 24.77
N SER A 527 20.86 -24.51 25.00
CA SER A 527 19.80 -24.05 24.08
C SER A 527 20.39 -23.53 22.75
N LEU A 528 21.55 -22.88 22.78
CA LEU A 528 22.29 -22.52 21.56
C LEU A 528 22.81 -23.73 20.82
N ASN A 529 23.48 -24.68 21.50
CA ASN A 529 24.01 -25.89 20.84
C ASN A 529 22.89 -26.70 20.18
N TRP A 530 21.78 -26.95 20.90
CA TRP A 530 20.61 -27.64 20.34
C TRP A 530 20.06 -26.93 19.09
N ALA A 531 19.84 -25.61 19.16
CA ALA A 531 19.27 -24.86 18.04
C ALA A 531 20.22 -24.82 16.82
N ILE A 532 21.53 -24.73 17.05
CA ILE A 532 22.55 -24.77 15.99
C ILE A 532 22.59 -26.14 15.32
N GLN A 533 22.50 -27.23 16.09
CA GLN A 533 22.42 -28.60 15.55
C GLN A 533 21.12 -28.79 14.75
N GLU A 534 19.97 -28.49 15.35
CA GLU A 534 18.65 -28.64 14.70
C GLU A 534 18.55 -27.87 13.36
N VAL A 535 19.10 -26.65 13.27
CA VAL A 535 19.06 -25.84 12.03
C VAL A 535 20.10 -26.26 10.98
N ILE A 536 21.23 -26.85 11.37
CA ILE A 536 22.27 -27.31 10.44
C ILE A 536 22.01 -28.75 9.96
N GLU A 537 21.51 -29.61 10.84
CA GLU A 537 21.31 -31.05 10.58
C GLU A 537 19.94 -31.35 9.96
N SER A 538 18.89 -30.57 10.28
CA SER A 538 17.56 -30.75 9.68
C SER A 538 17.43 -30.01 8.34
N PRO A 539 17.33 -30.71 7.18
CA PRO A 539 17.35 -30.07 5.86
C PRO A 539 16.17 -29.12 5.63
N LYS A 540 15.05 -29.32 6.34
CA LYS A 540 13.82 -28.51 6.26
C LYS A 540 14.09 -27.00 6.35
N TYR A 541 15.03 -26.57 7.18
CA TYR A 541 15.33 -25.14 7.35
C TYR A 541 16.00 -24.54 6.11
N ARG A 542 16.99 -25.25 5.55
CA ARG A 542 17.69 -24.81 4.34
C ARG A 542 16.79 -24.91 3.11
N GLU A 543 16.00 -25.97 3.01
CA GLU A 543 15.03 -26.15 1.92
C GLU A 543 13.91 -25.09 1.94
N ASN A 544 13.35 -24.78 3.11
CA ASN A 544 12.40 -23.68 3.25
C ASN A 544 13.04 -22.33 2.98
N ALA A 545 14.24 -22.06 3.50
CA ALA A 545 14.98 -20.83 3.18
C ALA A 545 15.16 -20.67 1.66
N GLN A 546 15.57 -21.73 0.95
CA GLN A 546 15.74 -21.72 -0.51
C GLN A 546 14.41 -21.67 -1.28
N ARG A 547 13.34 -22.31 -0.79
CA ARG A 547 11.97 -22.20 -1.35
C ARG A 547 11.47 -20.76 -1.28
N LEU A 548 11.58 -20.14 -0.10
CA LEU A 548 11.18 -18.75 0.12
C LEU A 548 12.11 -17.78 -0.62
N SER A 549 13.39 -18.10 -0.75
CA SER A 549 14.33 -17.32 -1.57
C SER A 549 13.94 -17.29 -3.05
N ARG A 550 13.42 -18.41 -3.60
CA ARG A 550 12.87 -18.47 -4.95
C ARG A 550 11.57 -17.66 -5.07
N ILE A 551 10.65 -17.80 -4.12
CA ILE A 551 9.38 -17.02 -4.08
C ILE A 551 9.66 -15.51 -3.99
N TYR A 552 10.61 -15.10 -3.14
CA TYR A 552 10.98 -13.70 -2.92
C TYR A 552 11.68 -13.07 -4.13
N ARG A 553 12.42 -13.86 -4.93
CA ARG A 553 13.10 -13.43 -6.16
C ARG A 553 12.24 -13.57 -7.42
N ASP A 554 11.08 -14.21 -7.36
CA ASP A 554 10.13 -14.33 -8.47
C ASP A 554 9.25 -13.06 -8.52
N GLN A 555 9.82 -12.00 -9.09
CA GLN A 555 9.21 -10.68 -9.28
C GLN A 555 9.54 -10.15 -10.69
N PRO A 556 8.66 -9.38 -11.35
CA PRO A 556 8.90 -8.90 -12.72
C PRO A 556 9.85 -7.70 -12.81
N LEU A 557 10.07 -6.99 -11.69
CA LEU A 557 11.07 -5.95 -11.49
C LEU A 557 11.88 -6.30 -10.24
N THR A 558 13.12 -5.80 -10.12
CA THR A 558 13.78 -5.80 -8.81
C THR A 558 13.11 -4.79 -7.86
N PRO A 559 13.20 -4.98 -6.52
CA PRO A 559 12.63 -4.03 -5.56
C PRO A 559 13.16 -2.59 -5.70
N LEU A 560 14.40 -2.41 -6.16
CA LEU A 560 14.98 -1.10 -6.44
C LEU A 560 14.33 -0.45 -7.68
N GLU A 561 14.22 -1.18 -8.79
CA GLU A 561 13.52 -0.68 -9.99
C GLU A 561 12.05 -0.36 -9.71
N GLN A 562 11.38 -1.13 -8.84
CA GLN A 562 10.01 -0.85 -8.42
C GLN A 562 9.91 0.44 -7.59
N ALA A 563 10.82 0.65 -6.64
CA ALA A 563 10.86 1.88 -5.83
C ALA A 563 11.20 3.12 -6.67
N VAL A 564 12.12 2.99 -7.62
CA VAL A 564 12.47 4.05 -8.59
C VAL A 564 11.31 4.33 -9.52
N TYR A 565 10.66 3.30 -10.09
CA TYR A 565 9.50 3.46 -10.96
C TYR A 565 8.39 4.27 -10.28
N TRP A 566 8.03 3.95 -9.03
CA TRP A 566 7.01 4.70 -8.30
C TRP A 566 7.46 6.11 -7.92
N THR A 567 8.75 6.31 -7.60
CA THR A 567 9.33 7.64 -7.36
C THR A 567 9.22 8.52 -8.61
N GLU A 568 9.67 8.01 -9.75
CA GLU A 568 9.55 8.70 -11.04
C GLU A 568 8.07 8.90 -11.41
N TYR A 569 7.17 7.95 -11.12
CA TYR A 569 5.73 8.05 -11.42
C TYR A 569 5.07 9.21 -10.66
N VAL A 570 5.36 9.36 -9.35
CA VAL A 570 4.87 10.49 -8.54
C VAL A 570 5.36 11.83 -9.11
N ILE A 571 6.59 11.89 -9.62
CA ILE A 571 7.14 13.07 -10.30
C ILE A 571 6.43 13.31 -11.65
N ARG A 572 6.35 12.29 -12.52
CA ARG A 572 5.69 12.34 -13.85
C ARG A 572 4.24 12.84 -13.76
N HIS A 573 3.52 12.43 -12.73
CA HIS A 573 2.10 12.76 -12.51
C HIS A 573 1.86 13.78 -11.39
N LYS A 574 2.87 14.58 -11.02
CA LYS A 574 2.78 15.73 -10.10
C LYS A 574 2.04 15.42 -8.79
N GLY A 575 2.49 14.39 -8.07
CA GLY A 575 1.86 13.91 -6.85
C GLY A 575 0.84 12.77 -7.04
N ALA A 576 0.55 12.38 -8.30
CA ALA A 576 -0.35 11.29 -8.66
C ALA A 576 -1.72 11.32 -7.92
N PRO A 577 -2.45 12.46 -7.90
CA PRO A 577 -3.67 12.63 -7.09
C PRO A 577 -4.81 11.67 -7.45
N HIS A 578 -4.76 11.02 -8.62
CA HIS A 578 -5.69 9.97 -9.04
C HIS A 578 -5.51 8.64 -8.29
N LEU A 579 -4.46 8.47 -7.47
CA LEU A 579 -4.27 7.30 -6.59
C LEU A 579 -4.88 7.49 -5.19
N ARG A 580 -5.42 8.68 -4.89
CA ARG A 580 -5.94 9.02 -3.56
C ARG A 580 -7.19 8.22 -3.18
N SER A 581 -7.14 7.51 -2.05
CA SER A 581 -8.32 6.88 -1.43
C SER A 581 -9.33 7.92 -0.91
N ALA A 582 -10.62 7.73 -1.23
CA ALA A 582 -11.72 8.52 -0.68
C ALA A 582 -11.96 8.25 0.82
N ALA A 583 -11.40 7.17 1.39
CA ALA A 583 -11.45 6.90 2.83
C ALA A 583 -10.88 8.06 3.67
N LEU A 584 -9.94 8.84 3.11
CA LEU A 584 -9.35 10.02 3.74
C LEU A 584 -10.35 11.20 3.90
N ASP A 585 -11.50 11.18 3.22
CA ASP A 585 -12.59 12.14 3.42
C ASP A 585 -13.63 11.69 4.46
N LEU A 586 -13.51 10.50 5.01
CA LEU A 586 -14.48 9.93 5.95
C LEU A 586 -14.04 10.11 7.40
N ALA A 587 -14.96 10.51 8.27
CA ALA A 587 -14.74 10.36 9.70
C ALA A 587 -14.74 8.85 10.07
N TRP A 588 -13.98 8.45 11.09
CA TRP A 588 -13.78 7.04 11.46
C TRP A 588 -15.09 6.24 11.60
N TYR A 589 -16.12 6.84 12.21
CA TYR A 589 -17.43 6.21 12.39
C TYR A 589 -18.20 6.04 11.07
N GLN A 590 -17.92 6.86 10.05
CA GLN A 590 -18.50 6.76 8.71
C GLN A 590 -17.76 5.73 7.85
N TYR A 591 -16.43 5.63 8.00
CA TYR A 591 -15.61 4.60 7.37
C TYR A 591 -16.12 3.20 7.75
N PHE A 592 -16.35 2.97 9.05
CA PHE A 592 -16.92 1.75 9.62
C PHE A 592 -18.45 1.67 9.58
N LEU A 593 -19.14 2.62 8.92
CA LEU A 593 -20.61 2.68 8.79
C LEU A 593 -21.39 2.63 10.12
N LEU A 594 -20.79 3.02 11.25
CA LEU A 594 -21.44 2.97 12.57
C LEU A 594 -22.64 3.91 12.66
N ASP A 595 -22.66 4.99 11.88
CA ASP A 595 -23.82 5.88 11.70
C ASP A 595 -25.00 5.15 11.03
N VAL A 596 -24.74 4.43 9.95
CA VAL A 596 -25.75 3.62 9.24
C VAL A 596 -26.17 2.39 10.07
N ILE A 597 -25.22 1.71 10.71
CA ILE A 597 -25.44 0.55 11.57
C ILE A 597 -26.29 0.93 12.78
N ALA A 598 -26.11 2.11 13.39
CA ALA A 598 -26.95 2.55 14.50
C ALA A 598 -28.43 2.71 14.10
N VAL A 599 -28.70 3.29 12.92
CA VAL A 599 -30.07 3.43 12.39
C VAL A 599 -30.68 2.06 12.06
N ILE A 600 -29.91 1.19 11.39
CA ILE A 600 -30.34 -0.18 11.09
C ILE A 600 -30.56 -0.98 12.39
N ALA A 601 -29.72 -0.81 13.41
CA ALA A 601 -29.85 -1.49 14.70
C ALA A 601 -31.08 -1.03 15.48
N LEU A 602 -31.48 0.24 15.41
CA LEU A 602 -32.73 0.71 16.03
C LEU A 602 -33.97 0.11 15.34
N ALA A 603 -33.96 0.00 14.01
CA ALA A 603 -35.00 -0.71 13.27
C ALA A 603 -34.99 -2.22 13.58
N LEU A 604 -33.81 -2.85 13.59
CA LEU A 604 -33.65 -4.27 13.90
C LEU A 604 -33.99 -4.60 15.34
N VAL A 605 -33.71 -3.76 16.35
CA VAL A 605 -34.17 -3.98 17.73
C VAL A 605 -35.69 -3.95 17.80
N SER A 606 -36.34 -3.06 17.05
CA SER A 606 -37.80 -3.02 16.95
C SER A 606 -38.38 -4.30 16.31
N ILE A 607 -37.71 -4.85 15.30
CA ILE A 607 -38.08 -6.11 14.64
C ILE A 607 -37.71 -7.34 15.49
N LEU A 608 -36.59 -7.31 16.22
CA LEU A 608 -36.11 -8.39 17.08
C LEU A 608 -36.93 -8.50 18.36
N LEU A 609 -37.51 -7.42 18.89
CA LEU A 609 -38.53 -7.50 19.94
C LEU A 609 -39.77 -8.29 19.48
N ILE A 610 -40.11 -8.24 18.20
CA ILE A 610 -41.21 -9.03 17.59
C ILE A 610 -40.76 -10.47 17.33
N LEU A 611 -39.57 -10.68 16.74
CA LEU A 611 -39.03 -12.02 16.47
C LEU A 611 -38.65 -12.80 17.75
N TRP A 612 -38.29 -12.13 18.85
CA TRP A 612 -38.00 -12.76 20.15
C TRP A 612 -39.24 -13.43 20.77
N LEU A 613 -40.45 -12.98 20.43
CA LEU A 613 -41.69 -13.68 20.75
C LEU A 613 -41.83 -15.02 20.02
N VAL A 614 -41.23 -15.14 18.82
CA VAL A 614 -41.36 -16.29 17.92
C VAL A 614 -40.20 -17.28 18.08
N LEU A 615 -38.98 -16.81 18.29
CA LEU A 615 -37.76 -17.64 18.28
C LEU A 615 -37.50 -18.43 19.59
N ARG A 616 -38.46 -18.50 20.51
CA ARG A 616 -38.33 -19.27 21.77
C ARG A 616 -38.45 -20.80 21.61
N VAL A 617 -38.81 -21.30 20.43
CA VAL A 617 -39.25 -22.70 20.24
C VAL A 617 -38.21 -23.62 19.57
N ILE A 618 -37.31 -23.10 18.72
CA ILE A 618 -36.41 -23.95 17.91
C ILE A 618 -34.95 -23.47 17.98
N LEU A 619 -34.13 -24.21 18.72
CA LEU A 619 -32.79 -24.71 18.31
C LEU A 619 -32.12 -25.45 19.49
N LYS A 620 -31.71 -26.71 19.26
CA LYS A 620 -30.85 -27.50 20.16
C LYS A 620 -29.84 -28.30 19.33
N THR A 621 -28.57 -28.29 19.75
CA THR A 621 -27.49 -29.28 19.47
C THR A 621 -27.00 -29.45 18.00
N LEU A 622 -25.70 -29.70 17.67
CA LEU A 622 -24.41 -29.60 18.41
C LEU A 622 -23.17 -29.61 17.44
N PHE A 623 -21.95 -29.78 17.96
CA PHE A 623 -20.60 -29.72 17.33
C PHE A 623 -19.85 -31.09 17.38
N ALA A 624 -18.68 -31.37 16.75
CA ALA A 624 -17.93 -30.85 15.58
C ALA A 624 -16.58 -31.65 15.41
N TRP A 625 -15.71 -31.28 14.44
CA TRP A 625 -14.30 -31.73 14.22
C TRP A 625 -14.09 -33.15 13.59
N LEU A 626 -12.91 -33.61 13.08
CA LEU A 626 -11.51 -33.12 12.94
C LEU A 626 -10.73 -33.87 11.79
N LEU A 627 -9.71 -33.26 11.14
CA LEU A 627 -8.41 -33.73 10.49
C LEU A 627 -8.19 -35.21 9.97
N VAL A 628 -7.20 -35.62 9.13
CA VAL A 628 -5.75 -35.25 9.00
C VAL A 628 -5.02 -35.86 7.74
N LEU A 629 -4.09 -35.11 7.09
CA LEU A 629 -2.82 -35.48 6.35
C LEU A 629 -2.75 -36.66 5.28
N ILE A 630 -1.71 -36.87 4.42
CA ILE A 630 -0.32 -36.33 4.25
C ILE A 630 0.24 -36.35 2.77
N LEU A 631 1.45 -35.78 2.58
CA LEU A 631 2.32 -35.59 1.37
C LEU A 631 2.71 -36.90 0.60
N VAL A 632 3.41 -36.99 -0.57
CA VAL A 632 4.23 -36.12 -1.50
C VAL A 632 4.37 -36.87 -2.89
N PRO A 633 4.66 -36.29 -4.11
CA PRO A 633 6.00 -35.83 -4.57
C PRO A 633 6.01 -34.78 -5.75
N VAL A 634 7.01 -34.80 -6.66
CA VAL A 634 7.17 -33.96 -7.89
C VAL A 634 7.95 -34.70 -9.01
N SER A 635 7.69 -34.40 -10.30
CA SER A 635 8.59 -34.73 -11.43
C SER A 635 8.61 -33.65 -12.54
N MET A 636 9.24 -33.91 -13.70
CA MET A 636 9.91 -32.91 -14.57
C MET A 636 9.01 -32.02 -15.45
N CYS A 637 9.55 -30.85 -15.84
CA CYS A 637 8.87 -29.79 -16.57
C CYS A 637 8.42 -30.17 -18.00
N ARG A 638 7.15 -29.85 -18.30
CA ARG A 638 6.62 -29.56 -19.65
C ARG A 638 5.88 -28.21 -19.59
N GLY A 639 5.43 -27.68 -20.72
CA GLY A 639 4.50 -26.55 -20.73
C GLY A 639 3.20 -26.96 -20.06
N ALA A 640 2.66 -26.13 -19.14
CA ALA A 640 1.48 -26.49 -18.37
C ALA A 640 0.22 -26.57 -19.25
N LYS A 641 -0.68 -27.49 -18.91
CA LYS A 641 -1.99 -27.68 -19.55
C LYS A 641 -3.03 -26.76 -18.89
N VAL A 642 -3.66 -25.90 -19.68
CA VAL A 642 -4.61 -24.87 -19.22
C VAL A 642 -5.98 -25.12 -19.83
N LEU A 643 -7.03 -25.13 -19.01
CA LEU A 643 -8.43 -25.17 -19.46
C LEU A 643 -9.10 -23.81 -19.23
N GLY A 644 -9.46 -23.09 -20.30
CA GLY A 644 -10.33 -21.92 -20.25
C GLY A 644 -11.80 -22.31 -20.36
N VAL A 645 -12.67 -21.81 -19.48
CA VAL A 645 -14.12 -22.07 -19.51
C VAL A 645 -14.86 -20.73 -19.56
N PHE A 646 -15.30 -20.35 -20.77
CA PHE A 646 -15.92 -19.05 -21.07
C PHE A 646 -17.29 -19.27 -21.73
N PRO A 647 -18.31 -19.63 -20.94
CA PRO A 647 -19.60 -20.09 -21.45
C PRO A 647 -20.48 -18.96 -22.01
N PHE A 648 -20.23 -17.69 -21.70
CA PHE A 648 -21.18 -16.62 -22.00
C PHE A 648 -21.12 -16.15 -23.48
N PRO A 649 -22.24 -16.12 -24.23
CA PRO A 649 -22.25 -15.84 -25.67
C PRO A 649 -22.15 -14.35 -26.04
N ALA A 650 -21.27 -13.61 -25.37
CA ALA A 650 -20.98 -12.20 -25.65
C ALA A 650 -19.57 -12.02 -26.23
N ARG A 651 -19.47 -11.44 -27.44
CA ARG A 651 -18.17 -11.16 -28.10
C ARG A 651 -17.25 -10.30 -27.23
N SER A 652 -17.80 -9.35 -26.48
CA SER A 652 -17.06 -8.48 -25.56
C SER A 652 -16.32 -9.25 -24.46
N HIS A 653 -16.87 -10.36 -23.99
CA HIS A 653 -16.24 -11.18 -22.94
C HIS A 653 -15.07 -11.99 -23.52
N LEU A 654 -15.34 -12.74 -24.58
CA LEU A 654 -14.34 -13.58 -25.24
C LEU A 654 -13.15 -12.78 -25.81
N ILE A 655 -13.35 -11.53 -26.22
CA ILE A 655 -12.26 -10.63 -26.64
C ILE A 655 -11.21 -10.43 -25.52
N VAL A 656 -11.65 -10.39 -24.27
CA VAL A 656 -10.78 -10.23 -23.08
C VAL A 656 -10.15 -11.58 -22.72
N GLN A 657 -10.94 -12.65 -22.59
CA GLN A 657 -10.46 -13.97 -22.17
C GLN A 657 -9.51 -14.61 -23.20
N ARG A 658 -9.81 -14.53 -24.50
CA ARG A 658 -8.94 -15.03 -25.58
C ARG A 658 -7.61 -14.29 -25.67
N ALA A 659 -7.53 -13.02 -25.25
CA ALA A 659 -6.26 -12.30 -25.24
C ALA A 659 -5.23 -13.03 -24.36
N LEU A 660 -5.63 -13.44 -23.15
CA LEU A 660 -4.81 -14.23 -22.24
C LEU A 660 -4.56 -15.65 -22.78
N MET A 661 -5.59 -16.38 -23.23
CA MET A 661 -5.42 -17.76 -23.68
C MET A 661 -4.51 -17.91 -24.91
N TYR A 662 -4.63 -17.01 -25.89
CA TYR A 662 -3.73 -16.97 -27.05
C TYR A 662 -2.28 -16.66 -26.64
N GLU A 663 -2.07 -15.83 -25.62
CA GLU A 663 -0.74 -15.48 -25.12
C GLU A 663 -0.10 -16.63 -24.33
N LEU A 664 -0.87 -17.36 -23.51
CA LEU A 664 -0.40 -18.59 -22.85
C LEU A 664 0.02 -19.66 -23.88
N ALA A 665 -0.79 -19.89 -24.92
CA ALA A 665 -0.46 -20.84 -25.99
C ALA A 665 0.88 -20.46 -26.68
N ARG A 666 1.07 -19.18 -26.99
CA ARG A 666 2.34 -18.64 -27.56
C ARG A 666 3.54 -18.80 -26.65
N ARG A 667 3.33 -18.76 -25.33
CA ARG A 667 4.37 -18.98 -24.31
C ARG A 667 4.74 -20.46 -24.12
N GLY A 668 4.06 -21.36 -24.84
CA GLY A 668 4.36 -22.80 -24.86
C GLY A 668 3.46 -23.64 -23.96
N HIS A 669 2.38 -23.07 -23.43
CA HIS A 669 1.34 -23.84 -22.74
C HIS A 669 0.46 -24.61 -23.73
N GLU A 670 -0.13 -25.70 -23.26
CA GLU A 670 -1.14 -26.46 -24.00
C GLU A 670 -2.52 -25.98 -23.53
N VAL A 671 -3.25 -25.27 -24.38
CA VAL A 671 -4.46 -24.53 -24.00
C VAL A 671 -5.69 -25.15 -24.65
N THR A 672 -6.65 -25.57 -23.84
CA THR A 672 -8.00 -25.95 -24.27
C THR A 672 -8.97 -24.86 -23.84
N VAL A 673 -9.90 -24.44 -24.70
CA VAL A 673 -10.93 -23.44 -24.38
C VAL A 673 -12.31 -23.98 -24.71
N VAL A 674 -13.26 -23.87 -23.77
CA VAL A 674 -14.69 -24.05 -24.02
C VAL A 674 -15.30 -22.68 -24.28
N SER A 675 -15.89 -22.45 -25.46
CA SER A 675 -16.56 -21.17 -25.76
C SER A 675 -17.64 -21.25 -26.87
N PRO A 676 -18.65 -20.36 -26.86
CA PRO A 676 -19.78 -20.40 -27.80
C PRO A 676 -19.57 -19.71 -29.16
N LEU A 677 -18.41 -19.10 -29.41
CA LEU A 677 -18.16 -18.31 -30.62
C LEU A 677 -16.78 -18.63 -31.23
N PRO A 678 -16.52 -19.88 -31.67
CA PRO A 678 -15.19 -20.35 -32.04
C PRO A 678 -14.51 -19.54 -33.16
N GLU A 679 -13.18 -19.43 -33.11
CA GLU A 679 -12.38 -18.72 -34.11
C GLU A 679 -11.49 -19.68 -34.90
N ASN A 680 -11.75 -19.81 -36.21
CA ASN A 680 -10.91 -20.59 -37.14
C ASN A 680 -9.54 -19.91 -37.40
N LYS A 681 -8.68 -19.92 -36.38
CA LYS A 681 -7.28 -19.46 -36.42
C LYS A 681 -6.38 -20.57 -35.94
N ALA A 682 -5.55 -21.10 -36.84
CA ALA A 682 -4.52 -22.06 -36.48
C ALA A 682 -3.48 -21.39 -35.56
N ILE A 683 -3.55 -21.70 -34.26
CA ILE A 683 -2.59 -21.28 -33.24
C ILE A 683 -1.98 -22.57 -32.66
N PRO A 684 -0.64 -22.75 -32.69
CA PRO A 684 0.00 -23.91 -32.09
C PRO A 684 -0.39 -24.07 -30.61
N ASN A 685 -0.61 -25.31 -30.19
CA ASN A 685 -0.99 -25.68 -28.83
C ASN A 685 -2.33 -25.10 -28.33
N TYR A 686 -3.21 -24.59 -29.21
CA TYR A 686 -4.55 -24.11 -28.86
C TYR A 686 -5.64 -25.03 -29.43
N THR A 687 -6.52 -25.53 -28.57
CA THR A 687 -7.70 -26.35 -28.91
C THR A 687 -8.96 -25.63 -28.45
N GLU A 688 -10.00 -25.58 -29.27
CA GLU A 688 -11.30 -24.98 -28.90
C GLU A 688 -12.42 -26.02 -28.96
N ILE A 689 -13.29 -26.00 -27.95
CA ILE A 689 -14.47 -26.84 -27.79
C ILE A 689 -15.68 -25.92 -27.93
N GLU A 690 -16.42 -26.07 -29.03
CA GLU A 690 -17.65 -25.34 -29.30
C GLU A 690 -18.76 -25.74 -28.32
N VAL A 691 -19.52 -24.74 -27.86
CA VAL A 691 -20.80 -24.92 -27.15
C VAL A 691 -21.90 -24.09 -27.83
N ARG A 692 -23.05 -24.70 -28.09
CA ARG A 692 -24.16 -24.16 -28.90
C ARG A 692 -25.17 -23.44 -28.01
N THR A 693 -24.68 -22.38 -27.39
CA THR A 693 -25.45 -21.45 -26.56
C THR A 693 -25.56 -20.10 -27.26
N THR A 694 -26.77 -19.62 -27.52
CA THR A 694 -27.03 -18.26 -28.03
C THR A 694 -27.53 -17.35 -26.90
N MET A 695 -27.57 -16.03 -27.13
CA MET A 695 -28.12 -15.11 -26.12
C MET A 695 -29.63 -15.32 -25.91
N ASN A 696 -30.37 -15.76 -26.93
CA ASN A 696 -31.81 -15.99 -26.86
C ASN A 696 -32.15 -17.15 -25.92
N ASP A 697 -31.34 -18.23 -25.95
CA ASP A 697 -31.48 -19.40 -25.07
C ASP A 697 -31.33 -19.04 -23.58
N LEU A 698 -30.64 -17.92 -23.28
CA LEU A 698 -30.37 -17.43 -21.93
C LEU A 698 -31.37 -16.35 -21.47
N MET A 699 -31.97 -15.59 -22.39
CA MET A 699 -32.90 -14.50 -22.10
C MET A 699 -34.33 -15.00 -21.83
N GLY A 700 -34.79 -15.98 -22.61
CA GLY A 700 -36.17 -16.50 -22.52
C GLY A 700 -37.23 -15.39 -22.54
N ASN A 701 -38.30 -15.57 -21.77
CA ASN A 701 -39.38 -14.57 -21.63
C ASN A 701 -39.14 -13.57 -20.47
N ILE A 702 -37.92 -13.51 -19.90
CA ILE A 702 -37.65 -12.77 -18.65
C ILE A 702 -36.91 -11.44 -18.90
N VAL A 703 -36.19 -11.34 -20.01
CA VAL A 703 -35.52 -10.11 -20.45
C VAL A 703 -36.36 -9.46 -21.58
N PRO A 704 -36.54 -8.13 -21.63
CA PRO A 704 -37.25 -7.47 -22.72
C PRO A 704 -36.69 -7.83 -24.10
N GLU A 705 -37.59 -8.01 -25.09
CA GLU A 705 -37.21 -8.31 -26.48
C GLU A 705 -36.30 -7.23 -27.09
N ASN A 706 -36.51 -5.96 -26.69
CA ASN A 706 -35.63 -4.86 -27.04
C ASN A 706 -34.72 -4.45 -25.87
N LEU A 707 -33.41 -4.63 -26.04
CA LEU A 707 -32.40 -4.26 -25.03
C LEU A 707 -32.34 -2.76 -24.72
N PHE A 708 -33.01 -1.89 -25.50
CA PHE A 708 -33.18 -0.48 -25.13
C PHE A 708 -34.12 -0.28 -23.93
N ASP A 709 -35.06 -1.18 -23.67
CA ASP A 709 -36.04 -1.06 -22.56
C ASP A 709 -35.42 -1.36 -21.18
N MET A 710 -34.21 -1.92 -21.17
CA MET A 710 -33.42 -2.27 -19.98
C MET A 710 -33.08 -1.07 -19.07
N GLU A 711 -33.12 0.17 -19.59
CA GLU A 711 -32.95 1.40 -18.80
C GLU A 711 -33.99 1.53 -17.67
N SER A 712 -35.14 0.88 -17.81
CA SER A 712 -36.24 0.91 -16.84
C SER A 712 -36.04 0.01 -15.60
N LEU A 713 -35.05 -0.88 -15.61
CA LEU A 713 -34.85 -1.87 -14.54
C LEU A 713 -34.09 -1.28 -13.34
N SER A 714 -34.61 -1.50 -12.13
CA SER A 714 -33.87 -1.18 -10.91
C SER A 714 -32.66 -2.11 -10.71
N THR A 715 -31.67 -1.64 -9.95
CA THR A 715 -30.47 -2.42 -9.56
C THR A 715 -30.81 -3.80 -8.97
N VAL A 716 -31.90 -3.91 -8.21
CA VAL A 716 -32.34 -5.18 -7.62
C VAL A 716 -32.90 -6.13 -8.69
N GLN A 717 -33.71 -5.62 -9.63
CA GLN A 717 -34.19 -6.43 -10.77
C GLN A 717 -33.03 -6.87 -11.67
N MET A 718 -32.04 -6.00 -11.91
CA MET A 718 -30.82 -6.31 -12.65
C MET A 718 -30.03 -7.46 -11.98
N ALA A 719 -29.91 -7.45 -10.65
CA ALA A 719 -29.26 -8.53 -9.90
C ALA A 719 -30.01 -9.88 -10.00
N PHE A 720 -31.34 -9.87 -9.85
CA PHE A 720 -32.15 -11.08 -10.03
C PHE A 720 -32.09 -11.65 -11.46
N MET A 721 -32.12 -10.79 -12.47
CA MET A 721 -31.96 -11.17 -13.87
C MET A 721 -30.58 -11.80 -14.12
N MET A 722 -29.51 -11.20 -13.58
CA MET A 722 -28.14 -11.75 -13.66
C MET A 722 -28.01 -13.14 -13.01
N TRP A 723 -28.71 -13.40 -11.90
CA TRP A 723 -28.74 -14.74 -11.28
C TRP A 723 -29.52 -15.76 -12.10
N PHE A 724 -30.67 -15.37 -12.67
CA PHE A 724 -31.43 -16.23 -13.57
C PHE A 724 -30.65 -16.58 -14.85
N MET A 725 -30.02 -15.59 -15.49
CA MET A 725 -29.14 -15.83 -16.64
C MET A 725 -27.97 -16.76 -16.28
N GLY A 726 -27.37 -16.57 -15.10
CA GLY A 726 -26.35 -17.47 -14.58
C GLY A 726 -26.81 -18.93 -14.42
N GLU A 727 -28.02 -19.14 -13.89
CA GLU A 727 -28.66 -20.45 -13.79
C GLU A 727 -28.97 -21.06 -15.17
N ALA A 728 -29.41 -20.25 -16.13
CA ALA A 728 -29.67 -20.67 -17.51
C ALA A 728 -28.39 -21.10 -18.23
N VAL A 729 -27.31 -20.31 -18.15
CA VAL A 729 -25.98 -20.64 -18.71
C VAL A 729 -25.49 -21.98 -18.17
N CYS A 730 -25.57 -22.16 -16.85
CA CYS A 730 -25.18 -23.42 -16.20
C CYS A 730 -25.97 -24.61 -16.70
N ASN A 731 -27.29 -24.50 -16.83
CA ASN A 731 -28.11 -25.61 -17.29
C ASN A 731 -27.94 -25.90 -18.79
N HIS A 732 -27.81 -24.88 -19.63
CA HIS A 732 -27.72 -25.06 -21.08
C HIS A 732 -26.35 -25.56 -21.54
N VAL A 733 -25.25 -25.06 -20.95
CA VAL A 733 -23.89 -25.44 -21.34
C VAL A 733 -23.46 -26.77 -20.72
N LEU A 734 -23.72 -27.02 -19.43
CA LEU A 734 -23.24 -28.24 -18.77
C LEU A 734 -23.93 -29.52 -19.27
N GLN A 735 -25.10 -29.42 -19.91
CA GLN A 735 -25.78 -30.55 -20.56
C GLN A 735 -25.25 -30.86 -21.97
N GLU A 736 -24.44 -29.99 -22.59
CA GLU A 736 -23.99 -30.21 -23.96
C GLU A 736 -23.05 -31.41 -24.08
N GLU A 737 -23.19 -32.20 -25.15
CA GLU A 737 -22.44 -33.43 -25.36
C GLU A 737 -20.91 -33.19 -25.40
N SER A 738 -20.47 -32.05 -25.93
CA SER A 738 -19.05 -31.64 -25.96
C SER A 738 -18.49 -31.38 -24.55
N VAL A 739 -19.32 -30.81 -23.66
CA VAL A 739 -18.99 -30.48 -22.28
C VAL A 739 -19.08 -31.71 -21.40
N GLN A 740 -20.11 -32.52 -21.54
CA GLN A 740 -20.23 -33.82 -20.85
C GLN A 740 -19.08 -34.76 -21.23
N LYS A 741 -18.64 -34.82 -22.49
CA LYS A 741 -17.42 -35.56 -22.88
C LYS A 741 -16.16 -35.03 -22.19
N LEU A 742 -16.05 -33.72 -21.96
CA LEU A 742 -14.94 -33.14 -21.21
C LEU A 742 -15.02 -33.49 -19.73
N ILE A 743 -16.19 -33.38 -19.09
CA ILE A 743 -16.35 -33.72 -17.66
C ILE A 743 -16.18 -35.23 -17.45
N HIS A 744 -16.66 -36.10 -18.34
CA HIS A 744 -16.45 -37.56 -18.26
C HIS A 744 -15.00 -38.01 -18.54
N SER A 745 -14.11 -37.13 -18.99
CA SER A 745 -12.74 -37.53 -19.37
C SER A 745 -11.89 -37.98 -18.18
N THR A 746 -11.15 -39.08 -18.40
CA THR A 746 -10.20 -39.70 -17.47
C THR A 746 -8.77 -39.71 -18.02
N ASP A 747 -8.60 -39.48 -19.31
CA ASP A 747 -7.35 -39.32 -20.05
C ASP A 747 -6.78 -37.90 -19.98
N ARG A 748 -7.61 -36.91 -19.62
CA ARG A 748 -7.24 -35.49 -19.59
C ARG A 748 -6.82 -35.02 -18.20
N HIS A 749 -5.81 -34.16 -18.19
CA HIS A 749 -5.26 -33.50 -17.01
C HIS A 749 -5.05 -32.02 -17.33
N PHE A 750 -5.30 -31.13 -16.36
CA PHE A 750 -5.02 -29.70 -16.47
C PHE A 750 -4.34 -29.23 -15.19
N ASP A 751 -3.30 -28.40 -15.31
CA ASP A 751 -2.60 -27.82 -14.16
C ASP A 751 -3.37 -26.62 -13.60
N VAL A 752 -4.07 -25.88 -14.49
CA VAL A 752 -4.90 -24.71 -14.19
C VAL A 752 -6.24 -24.79 -14.94
N VAL A 753 -7.31 -24.41 -14.26
CA VAL A 753 -8.62 -24.09 -14.85
C VAL A 753 -8.86 -22.58 -14.68
N VAL A 754 -9.12 -21.89 -15.78
CA VAL A 754 -9.41 -20.46 -15.86
C VAL A 754 -10.89 -20.26 -16.19
N VAL A 755 -11.69 -19.83 -15.22
CA VAL A 755 -13.14 -19.69 -15.37
C VAL A 755 -13.51 -18.22 -15.57
N GLU A 756 -14.47 -17.95 -16.45
CA GLU A 756 -15.16 -16.65 -16.53
C GLU A 756 -15.85 -16.30 -15.21
N ALA A 757 -15.69 -15.07 -14.72
CA ALA A 757 -16.36 -14.58 -13.51
C ALA A 757 -17.60 -13.73 -13.86
N PHE A 758 -18.75 -14.38 -14.08
CA PHE A 758 -20.01 -13.77 -14.53
C PHE A 758 -21.27 -14.52 -14.05
N SER A 759 -21.45 -14.67 -12.73
CA SER A 759 -22.61 -15.34 -12.10
C SER A 759 -22.82 -16.81 -12.52
N ASN A 760 -21.72 -17.50 -12.80
CA ASN A 760 -21.64 -18.82 -13.45
C ASN A 760 -20.77 -19.78 -12.61
N GLU A 761 -20.89 -19.70 -11.28
CA GLU A 761 -20.08 -20.44 -10.31
C GLU A 761 -20.18 -21.97 -10.47
N CYS A 762 -21.20 -22.51 -11.13
CA CYS A 762 -21.32 -23.94 -11.43
C CYS A 762 -20.12 -24.53 -12.20
N PHE A 763 -19.40 -23.73 -12.99
CA PHE A 763 -18.22 -24.20 -13.75
C PHE A 763 -16.97 -24.38 -12.89
N LEU A 764 -16.98 -23.91 -11.62
CA LEU A 764 -15.87 -24.14 -10.69
C LEU A 764 -15.64 -25.64 -10.42
N GLY A 765 -16.65 -26.49 -10.61
CA GLY A 765 -16.54 -27.96 -10.55
C GLY A 765 -15.44 -28.55 -11.44
N PHE A 766 -15.09 -27.89 -12.55
CA PHE A 766 -13.96 -28.30 -13.40
C PHE A 766 -12.60 -28.28 -12.67
N ALA A 767 -12.37 -27.31 -11.78
CA ALA A 767 -11.14 -27.25 -11.01
C ALA A 767 -11.00 -28.45 -10.06
N HIS A 768 -12.11 -28.86 -9.41
CA HIS A 768 -12.14 -30.06 -8.57
C HIS A 768 -12.00 -31.36 -9.40
N LYS A 769 -12.77 -31.50 -10.49
CA LYS A 769 -12.74 -32.67 -11.39
C LYS A 769 -11.36 -32.98 -11.97
N PHE A 770 -10.55 -31.96 -12.25
CA PHE A 770 -9.18 -32.12 -12.74
C PHE A 770 -8.10 -31.95 -11.66
N LYS A 771 -8.49 -31.70 -10.40
CA LYS A 771 -7.60 -31.39 -9.26
C LYS A 771 -6.61 -30.25 -9.58
N ALA A 772 -7.11 -29.29 -10.38
CA ALA A 772 -6.37 -28.21 -11.00
C ALA A 772 -6.44 -26.92 -10.18
N THR A 773 -5.49 -26.02 -10.39
CA THR A 773 -5.46 -24.72 -9.72
C THR A 773 -6.50 -23.77 -10.33
N LEU A 774 -7.37 -23.19 -9.51
CA LEU A 774 -8.46 -22.30 -9.96
C LEU A 774 -8.00 -20.85 -10.12
N ILE A 775 -8.23 -20.28 -11.30
CA ILE A 775 -8.11 -18.85 -11.60
C ILE A 775 -9.46 -18.34 -12.12
N GLN A 776 -9.88 -17.14 -11.71
CA GLN A 776 -11.12 -16.51 -12.21
C GLN A 776 -10.83 -15.22 -12.96
N VAL A 777 -11.51 -14.99 -14.09
CA VAL A 777 -11.31 -13.83 -14.99
C VAL A 777 -12.60 -13.04 -15.14
N CYS A 778 -12.61 -11.83 -14.58
CA CYS A 778 -13.72 -10.88 -14.70
C CYS A 778 -13.54 -9.98 -15.93
N THR A 779 -14.57 -9.91 -16.79
CA THR A 779 -14.58 -9.18 -18.06
C THR A 779 -14.97 -7.70 -17.91
N TYR A 780 -15.57 -7.32 -16.78
CA TYR A 780 -15.95 -5.95 -16.42
C TYR A 780 -15.12 -5.43 -15.22
N GLY A 781 -15.55 -4.35 -14.58
CA GLY A 781 -14.83 -3.69 -13.48
C GLY A 781 -14.74 -4.50 -12.16
N GLY A 782 -15.41 -5.65 -12.08
CA GLY A 782 -15.51 -6.51 -10.90
C GLY A 782 -16.67 -6.13 -9.99
N ALA A 783 -17.42 -7.13 -9.52
CA ALA A 783 -18.43 -6.97 -8.47
C ALA A 783 -17.81 -6.94 -7.07
N ASN A 784 -18.56 -6.38 -6.11
CA ASN A 784 -18.14 -6.40 -4.70
C ASN A 784 -17.97 -7.84 -4.16
N PHE A 785 -18.84 -8.79 -4.54
CA PHE A 785 -18.73 -10.19 -4.07
C PHE A 785 -17.50 -10.95 -4.61
N MET A 786 -16.90 -10.51 -5.72
CA MET A 786 -15.69 -11.14 -6.27
C MET A 786 -14.45 -10.86 -5.40
N ALA A 787 -14.56 -9.87 -4.52
CA ALA A 787 -13.54 -9.54 -3.53
C ALA A 787 -13.50 -10.59 -2.40
N ASP A 788 -14.67 -11.11 -2.01
CA ASP A 788 -14.83 -12.07 -0.91
C ASP A 788 -14.10 -13.39 -1.19
N TRP A 789 -14.03 -13.82 -2.45
CA TRP A 789 -13.34 -15.03 -2.92
C TRP A 789 -11.88 -15.17 -2.45
N VAL A 790 -11.18 -14.04 -2.32
CA VAL A 790 -9.77 -13.97 -1.93
C VAL A 790 -9.53 -13.17 -0.65
N GLY A 791 -10.59 -12.74 0.03
CA GLY A 791 -10.53 -11.93 1.26
C GLY A 791 -10.07 -10.49 1.02
N ASN A 792 -10.47 -9.90 -0.12
CA ASN A 792 -10.16 -8.51 -0.47
C ASN A 792 -11.19 -7.54 0.14
N PRO A 793 -10.80 -6.49 0.88
CA PRO A 793 -11.75 -5.53 1.44
C PRO A 793 -12.50 -4.73 0.35
N SER A 794 -13.83 -4.63 0.45
CA SER A 794 -14.68 -3.76 -0.40
C SER A 794 -15.63 -2.91 0.47
N PRO A 795 -15.15 -1.81 1.10
CA PRO A 795 -15.96 -1.07 2.07
C PRO A 795 -17.11 -0.27 1.43
N TYR A 796 -18.36 -0.61 1.75
CA TYR A 796 -19.56 0.04 1.19
C TYR A 796 -19.70 1.54 1.56
N SER A 797 -18.84 2.07 2.43
CA SER A 797 -18.77 3.49 2.80
C SER A 797 -18.21 4.40 1.71
N TYR A 798 -17.40 3.87 0.78
CA TYR A 798 -16.86 4.61 -0.37
C TYR A 798 -16.68 3.76 -1.65
N VAL A 799 -16.90 2.44 -1.60
CA VAL A 799 -16.97 1.60 -2.81
C VAL A 799 -18.43 1.45 -3.23
N PRO A 800 -18.88 2.11 -4.33
CA PRO A 800 -20.23 1.96 -4.83
C PRO A 800 -20.45 0.59 -5.48
N GLU A 801 -21.68 0.07 -5.39
CA GLU A 801 -22.16 -1.12 -6.11
C GLU A 801 -22.13 -0.88 -7.63
N GLU A 802 -21.81 -1.91 -8.41
CA GLU A 802 -21.42 -1.76 -9.82
C GLU A 802 -22.53 -1.32 -10.78
N PHE A 803 -23.79 -1.39 -10.37
CA PHE A 803 -24.98 -0.93 -11.11
C PHE A 803 -25.59 0.35 -10.52
N LEU A 804 -25.00 0.93 -9.47
CA LEU A 804 -25.35 2.25 -8.96
C LEU A 804 -24.55 3.34 -9.68
N HIS A 805 -25.18 4.50 -9.88
CA HIS A 805 -24.57 5.66 -10.54
C HIS A 805 -23.69 6.50 -9.59
N TYR A 806 -23.38 6.01 -8.39
CA TYR A 806 -22.66 6.75 -7.35
C TYR A 806 -21.16 6.86 -7.61
N THR A 807 -20.54 7.85 -6.97
CA THR A 807 -19.08 8.03 -6.95
C THR A 807 -18.48 7.42 -5.68
N ASP A 808 -17.17 7.55 -5.50
CA ASP A 808 -16.49 7.29 -4.23
C ASP A 808 -16.83 8.30 -3.13
N LYS A 809 -17.33 9.49 -3.50
CA LYS A 809 -17.79 10.54 -2.59
C LYS A 809 -19.31 10.49 -2.40
N MET A 810 -19.77 9.54 -1.58
CA MET A 810 -21.19 9.37 -1.23
C MET A 810 -21.60 10.17 0.02
N ASN A 811 -22.75 10.84 -0.05
CA ASN A 811 -23.43 11.41 1.12
C ASN A 811 -24.09 10.32 1.99
N PHE A 812 -24.61 10.67 3.17
CA PHE A 812 -25.17 9.69 4.12
C PHE A 812 -26.26 8.80 3.51
N TRP A 813 -27.19 9.37 2.73
CA TRP A 813 -28.28 8.59 2.12
C TRP A 813 -27.79 7.70 0.99
N GLU A 814 -26.79 8.15 0.22
CA GLU A 814 -26.14 7.35 -0.82
C GLU A 814 -25.35 6.19 -0.20
N ARG A 815 -24.59 6.42 0.89
CA ARG A 815 -23.92 5.35 1.66
C ARG A 815 -24.93 4.36 2.24
N MET A 816 -26.03 4.84 2.81
CA MET A 816 -27.09 3.98 3.36
C MET A 816 -27.74 3.14 2.27
N HIS A 817 -28.11 3.73 1.13
CA HIS A 817 -28.68 3.01 -0.01
C HIS A 817 -27.69 2.00 -0.60
N ASN A 818 -26.43 2.40 -0.83
CA ASN A 818 -25.35 1.52 -1.29
C ASN A 818 -25.15 0.31 -0.35
N THR A 819 -25.14 0.56 0.96
CA THR A 819 -25.03 -0.48 1.99
C THR A 819 -26.22 -1.44 1.96
N VAL A 820 -27.44 -0.93 1.85
CA VAL A 820 -28.66 -1.75 1.76
C VAL A 820 -28.68 -2.59 0.48
N VAL A 821 -28.37 -2.00 -0.68
CA VAL A 821 -28.31 -2.71 -1.98
C VAL A 821 -27.24 -3.79 -1.96
N CYS A 822 -26.01 -3.48 -1.52
CA CYS A 822 -24.95 -4.49 -1.39
C CYS A 822 -25.33 -5.62 -0.43
N THR A 823 -25.99 -5.31 0.69
CA THR A 823 -26.42 -6.31 1.68
C THR A 823 -27.54 -7.20 1.12
N LEU A 824 -28.56 -6.64 0.49
CA LEU A 824 -29.65 -7.39 -0.14
C LEU A 824 -29.12 -8.28 -1.29
N LYS A 825 -28.19 -7.77 -2.09
CA LYS A 825 -27.51 -8.53 -3.15
C LYS A 825 -26.67 -9.68 -2.60
N SER A 826 -25.90 -9.45 -1.52
CA SER A 826 -25.11 -10.49 -0.87
C SER A 826 -26.01 -11.58 -0.24
N LEU A 827 -27.09 -11.19 0.46
CA LEU A 827 -28.07 -12.13 1.01
C LEU A 827 -28.77 -12.93 -0.09
N GLY A 828 -29.27 -12.29 -1.16
CA GLY A 828 -29.88 -12.99 -2.28
C GLY A 828 -28.91 -13.91 -3.02
N ARG A 829 -27.63 -13.53 -3.12
CA ARG A 829 -26.58 -14.40 -3.66
C ARG A 829 -26.43 -15.68 -2.82
N GLN A 830 -26.31 -15.55 -1.50
CA GLN A 830 -26.13 -16.68 -0.59
C GLN A 830 -27.38 -17.57 -0.46
N LEU A 831 -28.58 -16.97 -0.47
CA LEU A 831 -29.84 -17.66 -0.18
C LEU A 831 -30.56 -18.20 -1.44
N ILE A 832 -30.24 -17.68 -2.64
CA ILE A 832 -30.96 -18.01 -3.88
C ILE A 832 -30.00 -18.43 -4.99
N HIS A 833 -28.98 -17.61 -5.31
CA HIS A 833 -28.08 -17.85 -6.43
C HIS A 833 -27.15 -19.05 -6.22
N LEU A 834 -26.35 -19.06 -5.15
CA LEU A 834 -25.39 -20.14 -4.87
C LEU A 834 -26.06 -21.51 -4.68
N PRO A 835 -27.23 -21.66 -4.04
CA PRO A 835 -27.95 -22.93 -4.02
C PRO A 835 -28.33 -23.43 -5.42
N LYS A 836 -28.76 -22.56 -6.34
CA LYS A 836 -29.07 -22.91 -7.75
C LYS A 836 -27.82 -23.29 -8.54
N GLN A 837 -26.75 -22.50 -8.41
CA GLN A 837 -25.44 -22.80 -9.01
C GLN A 837 -24.89 -24.15 -8.54
N ASN A 838 -24.99 -24.41 -7.23
CA ASN A 838 -24.58 -25.68 -6.63
C ASN A 838 -25.46 -26.85 -7.10
N ALA A 839 -26.77 -26.69 -7.18
CA ALA A 839 -27.67 -27.73 -7.70
C ALA A 839 -27.38 -28.08 -9.16
N ALA A 840 -27.09 -27.09 -10.01
CA ALA A 840 -26.66 -27.34 -11.39
C ALA A 840 -25.31 -28.07 -11.45
N MET A 841 -24.31 -27.61 -10.66
CA MET A 841 -23.00 -28.28 -10.59
C MET A 841 -23.12 -29.74 -10.15
N GLN A 842 -23.79 -30.00 -9.01
CA GLN A 842 -23.97 -31.35 -8.47
C GLN A 842 -24.79 -32.26 -9.40
N LYS A 843 -25.74 -31.70 -10.19
CA LYS A 843 -26.49 -32.45 -11.22
C LYS A 843 -25.59 -32.95 -12.36
N TYR A 844 -24.71 -32.10 -12.89
CA TYR A 844 -23.96 -32.40 -14.12
C TYR A 844 -22.54 -32.95 -13.89
N PHE A 845 -22.01 -32.83 -12.67
CA PHE A 845 -20.76 -33.45 -12.23
C PHE A 845 -21.00 -34.66 -11.30
N ASN A 846 -22.18 -35.30 -11.35
CA ASN A 846 -22.67 -36.33 -10.41
C ASN A 846 -21.87 -37.65 -10.34
N TYR A 847 -20.78 -37.77 -11.07
CA TYR A 847 -19.78 -38.85 -11.06
C TYR A 847 -18.37 -38.35 -10.68
N THR A 848 -18.27 -37.13 -10.14
CA THR A 848 -17.02 -36.57 -9.62
C THR A 848 -16.99 -36.77 -8.11
N ASP A 849 -16.13 -37.66 -7.64
CA ASP A 849 -16.01 -38.00 -6.22
C ASP A 849 -15.67 -36.77 -5.35
N ASP A 850 -16.21 -36.77 -4.12
CA ASP A 850 -15.99 -35.76 -3.09
C ASP A 850 -16.18 -34.29 -3.54
N LEU A 851 -17.06 -34.04 -4.53
CA LEU A 851 -17.32 -32.71 -5.08
C LEU A 851 -17.91 -31.77 -4.01
N PRO A 852 -17.13 -30.80 -3.48
CA PRO A 852 -17.59 -29.92 -2.43
C PRO A 852 -18.60 -28.92 -3.00
N PRO A 853 -19.43 -28.30 -2.15
CA PRO A 853 -20.41 -27.33 -2.61
C PRO A 853 -19.73 -26.07 -3.17
N VAL A 854 -20.43 -25.37 -4.07
CA VAL A 854 -19.83 -24.33 -4.91
C VAL A 854 -19.14 -23.21 -4.10
N TRP A 855 -19.69 -22.83 -2.94
CA TRP A 855 -19.11 -21.81 -2.03
C TRP A 855 -17.74 -22.21 -1.46
N GLU A 856 -17.43 -23.49 -1.32
CA GLU A 856 -16.09 -23.95 -0.93
C GLU A 856 -15.09 -23.92 -2.08
N LEU A 857 -15.56 -23.98 -3.33
CA LEU A 857 -14.71 -23.81 -4.52
C LEU A 857 -14.36 -22.33 -4.73
N GLU A 858 -15.27 -21.40 -4.37
CA GLU A 858 -14.99 -19.96 -4.41
C GLU A 858 -13.76 -19.59 -3.58
N TYR A 859 -13.69 -20.05 -2.32
CA TYR A 859 -12.56 -19.80 -1.42
C TYR A 859 -11.28 -20.61 -1.75
N LYS A 860 -11.31 -21.45 -2.80
CA LYS A 860 -10.13 -22.12 -3.39
C LYS A 860 -9.59 -21.35 -4.62
N THR A 861 -10.19 -20.21 -4.97
CA THR A 861 -9.68 -19.31 -6.01
C THR A 861 -8.28 -18.82 -5.66
N SER A 862 -7.29 -19.21 -6.47
CA SER A 862 -5.88 -18.87 -6.24
C SER A 862 -5.53 -17.47 -6.76
N LEU A 863 -6.26 -16.98 -7.77
CA LEU A 863 -6.06 -15.68 -8.41
C LEU A 863 -7.36 -15.18 -9.05
N VAL A 864 -7.67 -13.90 -8.85
CA VAL A 864 -8.71 -13.17 -9.60
C VAL A 864 -8.02 -12.17 -10.52
N LEU A 865 -8.27 -12.27 -11.82
CA LEU A 865 -7.86 -11.29 -12.83
C LEU A 865 -9.07 -10.42 -13.18
N VAL A 866 -8.99 -9.11 -12.93
CA VAL A 866 -10.11 -8.18 -13.16
C VAL A 866 -9.77 -7.18 -14.26
N ASN A 867 -10.67 -6.99 -15.23
CA ASN A 867 -10.53 -6.03 -16.33
C ASN A 867 -10.70 -4.56 -15.88
N SER A 868 -10.05 -4.16 -14.78
CA SER A 868 -10.03 -2.79 -14.24
C SER A 868 -8.61 -2.22 -14.23
N HIS A 869 -8.49 -0.90 -14.12
CA HIS A 869 -7.23 -0.17 -13.93
C HIS A 869 -7.50 1.07 -13.07
N PHE A 870 -6.61 1.40 -12.13
CA PHE A 870 -6.78 2.51 -11.17
C PHE A 870 -7.05 3.89 -11.80
N SER A 871 -6.70 4.11 -13.08
CA SER A 871 -7.01 5.36 -13.78
C SER A 871 -8.43 5.43 -14.37
N LEU A 872 -9.21 4.35 -14.26
CA LEU A 872 -10.60 4.20 -14.73
C LEU A 872 -11.55 3.68 -13.63
N SER A 873 -11.03 3.47 -12.42
CA SER A 873 -11.78 3.08 -11.23
C SER A 873 -11.42 3.98 -10.06
N TYR A 874 -12.26 4.03 -9.04
CA TYR A 874 -11.89 4.66 -7.78
C TYR A 874 -10.79 3.85 -7.08
N PRO A 875 -9.81 4.48 -6.41
CA PRO A 875 -8.82 3.77 -5.59
C PRO A 875 -9.50 2.97 -4.47
N LYS A 876 -9.13 1.70 -4.32
CA LYS A 876 -9.66 0.78 -3.30
C LYS A 876 -8.58 -0.21 -2.83
N PRO A 877 -8.73 -0.87 -1.67
CA PRO A 877 -7.81 -1.89 -1.19
C PRO A 877 -7.69 -3.07 -2.18
N LEU A 878 -6.47 -3.56 -2.38
CA LEU A 878 -6.16 -4.70 -3.25
C LEU A 878 -5.24 -5.70 -2.52
N VAL A 879 -5.65 -6.96 -2.44
CA VAL A 879 -4.79 -8.08 -2.01
C VAL A 879 -3.94 -8.60 -3.18
N PRO A 880 -2.77 -9.21 -2.94
CA PRO A 880 -1.83 -9.58 -4.01
C PRO A 880 -2.38 -10.51 -5.09
N ASN A 881 -3.39 -11.34 -4.78
CA ASN A 881 -4.05 -12.24 -5.71
C ASN A 881 -5.37 -11.69 -6.30
N TYR A 882 -5.63 -10.38 -6.19
CA TYR A 882 -6.69 -9.67 -6.91
C TYR A 882 -6.05 -8.65 -7.87
N VAL A 883 -5.73 -9.11 -9.08
CA VAL A 883 -4.85 -8.39 -10.02
C VAL A 883 -5.65 -7.62 -11.06
N GLN A 884 -5.32 -6.34 -11.22
CA GLN A 884 -5.83 -5.47 -12.28
C GLN A 884 -5.14 -5.77 -13.62
N VAL A 885 -5.93 -6.11 -14.65
CA VAL A 885 -5.49 -6.41 -16.03
C VAL A 885 -6.29 -5.63 -17.07
N GLY A 886 -6.86 -4.49 -16.67
CA GLY A 886 -7.68 -3.62 -17.50
C GLY A 886 -6.99 -3.22 -18.80
N GLY A 887 -7.60 -3.58 -19.93
CA GLY A 887 -7.05 -3.29 -21.26
C GLY A 887 -6.21 -4.38 -21.89
N MET A 888 -6.09 -5.59 -21.30
CA MET A 888 -5.31 -6.69 -21.91
C MET A 888 -5.80 -7.15 -23.31
N HIS A 889 -6.99 -6.70 -23.73
CA HIS A 889 -7.51 -6.91 -25.08
C HIS A 889 -6.98 -5.90 -26.12
N VAL A 890 -6.57 -4.70 -25.68
CA VAL A 890 -6.16 -3.57 -26.53
C VAL A 890 -4.79 -3.87 -27.16
N LYS A 891 -4.69 -3.68 -28.48
CA LYS A 891 -3.51 -4.09 -29.25
C LYS A 891 -2.88 -2.91 -30.00
N PRO A 892 -1.60 -3.01 -30.43
CA PRO A 892 -1.01 -2.08 -31.38
C PRO A 892 -1.90 -1.97 -32.63
N PRO A 893 -2.17 -0.75 -33.13
CA PRO A 893 -3.14 -0.54 -34.19
C PRO A 893 -2.69 -1.15 -35.52
N LYS A 894 -3.64 -1.67 -36.28
CA LYS A 894 -3.44 -2.21 -37.62
C LYS A 894 -3.81 -1.19 -38.70
N LYS A 895 -3.29 -1.39 -39.91
CA LYS A 895 -3.74 -0.63 -41.09
C LYS A 895 -5.21 -0.95 -41.37
N LEU A 896 -6.03 0.08 -41.47
CA LEU A 896 -7.46 -0.03 -41.77
C LEU A 896 -7.69 -0.48 -43.23
N PRO A 897 -8.85 -1.08 -43.54
CA PRO A 897 -9.28 -1.30 -44.93
C PRO A 897 -9.27 0.01 -45.72
N GLN A 898 -8.85 -0.03 -47.00
CA GLN A 898 -8.57 1.16 -47.80
C GLN A 898 -9.75 2.16 -47.87
N GLU A 899 -10.97 1.67 -48.08
CA GLU A 899 -12.20 2.49 -48.12
C GLU A 899 -12.64 3.07 -46.77
N LEU A 900 -12.11 2.55 -45.67
CA LEU A 900 -12.29 3.11 -44.34
C LEU A 900 -11.19 4.13 -44.04
N GLN A 901 -9.93 3.75 -44.28
CA GLN A 901 -8.75 4.63 -44.15
C GLN A 901 -8.97 5.95 -44.90
N LYS A 902 -9.30 5.87 -46.19
CA LYS A 902 -9.59 7.02 -47.06
C LYS A 902 -10.66 7.95 -46.47
N TYR A 903 -11.78 7.39 -46.00
CA TYR A 903 -12.89 8.17 -45.44
C TYR A 903 -12.54 8.89 -44.12
N LEU A 904 -11.59 8.36 -43.36
CA LEU A 904 -11.05 9.02 -42.15
C LEU A 904 -9.97 10.05 -42.49
N ASP A 905 -9.17 9.83 -43.53
CA ASP A 905 -8.14 10.77 -44.00
C ASP A 905 -8.76 12.00 -44.67
N GLU A 906 -9.79 11.81 -45.51
CA GLU A 906 -10.53 12.85 -46.24
C GLU A 906 -11.52 13.65 -45.36
N ALA A 907 -11.35 13.64 -44.03
CA ALA A 907 -12.24 14.30 -43.06
C ALA A 907 -11.59 15.58 -42.48
N PRO A 908 -11.68 16.75 -43.16
CA PRO A 908 -10.94 17.96 -42.77
C PRO A 908 -11.34 18.54 -41.41
N HIS A 909 -12.60 18.38 -41.01
CA HIS A 909 -13.09 18.77 -39.68
C HIS A 909 -12.97 17.65 -38.63
N GLY A 910 -12.36 16.53 -38.99
CA GLY A 910 -12.24 15.33 -38.18
C GLY A 910 -13.47 14.42 -38.23
N VAL A 911 -13.37 13.32 -37.49
CA VAL A 911 -14.33 12.22 -37.48
C VAL A 911 -14.95 12.03 -36.10
N ILE A 912 -16.25 11.77 -36.07
CA ILE A 912 -16.98 11.24 -34.93
C ILE A 912 -17.25 9.76 -35.19
N TYR A 913 -16.90 8.90 -34.24
CA TYR A 913 -17.27 7.48 -34.29
C TYR A 913 -18.47 7.23 -33.37
N PHE A 914 -19.41 6.37 -33.76
CA PHE A 914 -20.61 6.04 -32.99
C PHE A 914 -20.86 4.53 -32.95
N SER A 915 -20.95 3.97 -31.74
CA SER A 915 -21.22 2.53 -31.51
C SER A 915 -21.92 2.29 -30.17
N MET A 916 -23.10 1.63 -30.21
CA MET A 916 -23.80 1.17 -29.01
C MET A 916 -23.25 -0.17 -28.46
N GLY A 917 -22.07 -0.61 -28.90
CA GLY A 917 -21.45 -1.87 -28.46
C GLY A 917 -21.86 -3.08 -29.30
N SER A 918 -21.74 -4.29 -28.73
CA SER A 918 -21.99 -5.55 -29.45
C SER A 918 -23.44 -6.01 -29.44
N ASN A 919 -24.17 -5.78 -28.35
CA ASN A 919 -25.47 -6.41 -28.09
C ASN A 919 -26.65 -5.47 -28.40
N LEU A 920 -26.53 -4.20 -28.04
CA LEU A 920 -27.47 -3.15 -28.48
C LEU A 920 -27.27 -2.91 -29.98
N GLN A 921 -28.26 -3.33 -30.78
CA GLN A 921 -28.28 -3.10 -32.22
C GLN A 921 -28.84 -1.70 -32.49
N SER A 922 -28.07 -0.84 -33.17
CA SER A 922 -28.52 0.52 -33.50
C SER A 922 -29.77 0.50 -34.39
N SER A 923 -29.92 -0.53 -35.22
CA SER A 923 -31.12 -0.78 -36.05
C SER A 923 -32.43 -0.93 -35.27
N LEU A 924 -32.39 -1.34 -34.00
CA LEU A 924 -33.56 -1.52 -33.13
C LEU A 924 -33.86 -0.29 -32.25
N MET A 925 -33.17 0.82 -32.49
CA MET A 925 -33.38 2.06 -31.76
C MET A 925 -34.76 2.69 -32.10
N PRO A 926 -35.54 3.13 -31.10
CA PRO A 926 -36.81 3.83 -31.31
C PRO A 926 -36.72 4.98 -32.31
N GLU A 927 -37.73 5.11 -33.16
CA GLU A 927 -37.71 6.05 -34.30
C GLU A 927 -37.49 7.51 -33.89
N SER A 928 -38.09 7.97 -32.79
CA SER A 928 -37.87 9.33 -32.26
C SER A 928 -36.39 9.59 -31.90
N LYS A 929 -35.72 8.59 -31.33
CA LYS A 929 -34.30 8.64 -30.94
C LYS A 929 -33.40 8.55 -32.17
N ARG A 930 -33.69 7.62 -33.09
CA ARG A 930 -33.01 7.50 -34.39
C ARG A 930 -33.07 8.83 -35.17
N ASN A 931 -34.25 9.43 -35.26
CA ASN A 931 -34.46 10.69 -35.98
C ASN A 931 -33.77 11.89 -35.29
N ALA A 932 -33.64 11.88 -33.96
CA ALA A 932 -32.82 12.86 -33.24
C ALA A 932 -31.32 12.78 -33.61
N PHE A 933 -30.75 11.57 -33.74
CA PHE A 933 -29.38 11.41 -34.25
C PHE A 933 -29.23 11.89 -35.69
N LEU A 934 -30.17 11.55 -36.59
CA LEU A 934 -30.15 12.01 -37.99
C LEU A 934 -30.21 13.55 -38.09
N GLY A 935 -31.09 14.18 -37.30
CA GLY A 935 -31.24 15.63 -37.23
C GLY A 935 -30.04 16.36 -36.61
N ALA A 936 -29.34 15.72 -35.66
CA ALA A 936 -28.08 16.24 -35.12
C ALA A 936 -26.94 16.08 -36.13
N PHE A 937 -26.69 14.87 -36.64
CA PHE A 937 -25.57 14.55 -37.51
C PHE A 937 -25.60 15.32 -38.84
N SER A 938 -26.78 15.55 -39.43
CA SER A 938 -26.94 16.35 -40.66
C SER A 938 -26.53 17.84 -40.50
N LYS A 939 -26.38 18.35 -39.28
CA LYS A 939 -25.90 19.70 -38.98
C LYS A 939 -24.40 19.78 -38.70
N LEU A 940 -23.71 18.64 -38.64
CA LEU A 940 -22.29 18.57 -38.30
C LEU A 940 -21.40 18.73 -39.54
N LYS A 941 -20.24 19.36 -39.36
CA LYS A 941 -19.19 19.48 -40.40
C LYS A 941 -18.26 18.27 -40.43
N GLN A 942 -18.33 17.44 -39.39
CA GLN A 942 -17.55 16.23 -39.20
C GLN A 942 -18.10 15.07 -40.04
N HIS A 943 -17.21 14.17 -40.44
CA HIS A 943 -17.61 12.84 -40.91
C HIS A 943 -18.07 12.00 -39.71
N VAL A 944 -19.16 11.27 -39.85
CA VAL A 944 -19.71 10.38 -38.81
C VAL A 944 -19.63 8.94 -39.28
N LEU A 945 -18.93 8.10 -38.52
CA LEU A 945 -18.84 6.66 -38.78
C LEU A 945 -19.68 5.90 -37.75
N TRP A 946 -20.77 5.27 -38.18
CA TRP A 946 -21.75 4.63 -37.30
C TRP A 946 -21.74 3.10 -37.47
N LYS A 947 -21.56 2.35 -36.38
CA LYS A 947 -21.88 0.91 -36.34
C LYS A 947 -23.39 0.71 -36.49
N TRP A 948 -23.81 0.10 -37.59
CA TRP A 948 -25.22 -0.09 -37.94
C TRP A 948 -25.41 -1.45 -38.61
N GLU A 949 -26.39 -2.22 -38.14
CA GLU A 949 -26.50 -3.67 -38.40
C GLU A 949 -27.21 -4.00 -39.74
N SER A 950 -27.99 -3.07 -40.28
CA SER A 950 -28.62 -3.18 -41.60
C SER A 950 -27.72 -2.61 -42.72
N ASP A 951 -28.04 -2.90 -43.98
CA ASP A 951 -27.40 -2.26 -45.14
C ASP A 951 -27.98 -0.87 -45.45
N THR A 952 -29.13 -0.52 -44.86
CA THR A 952 -29.83 0.75 -45.11
C THR A 952 -30.23 1.47 -43.83
N LEU A 953 -30.29 2.81 -43.92
CA LEU A 953 -30.76 3.72 -42.87
C LEU A 953 -31.67 4.78 -43.53
N PRO A 954 -32.99 4.76 -43.29
CA PRO A 954 -33.90 5.79 -43.81
C PRO A 954 -33.47 7.19 -43.36
N GLY A 955 -33.35 8.13 -44.29
CA GLY A 955 -32.94 9.50 -44.00
C GLY A 955 -31.45 9.71 -43.67
N GLN A 956 -30.57 8.77 -44.02
CA GLN A 956 -29.12 8.88 -43.82
C GLN A 956 -28.52 10.19 -44.38
N PRO A 957 -27.90 11.05 -43.56
CA PRO A 957 -27.18 12.25 -44.02
C PRO A 957 -25.92 11.90 -44.82
N SER A 958 -25.53 12.77 -45.75
CA SER A 958 -24.37 12.56 -46.64
C SER A 958 -23.02 12.50 -45.92
N ASN A 959 -22.91 13.06 -44.72
CA ASN A 959 -21.72 12.96 -43.87
C ASN A 959 -21.67 11.70 -42.98
N VAL A 960 -22.68 10.82 -43.04
CA VAL A 960 -22.74 9.56 -42.27
C VAL A 960 -22.33 8.37 -43.14
N LYS A 961 -21.35 7.57 -42.69
CA LYS A 961 -20.97 6.27 -43.28
C LYS A 961 -21.28 5.13 -42.29
N LEU A 962 -21.89 4.06 -42.79
CA LEU A 962 -22.31 2.90 -41.99
C LEU A 962 -21.31 1.75 -42.04
N GLY A 963 -21.36 0.85 -41.05
CA GLY A 963 -20.70 -0.45 -41.11
C GLY A 963 -21.21 -1.45 -40.08
N LYS A 964 -21.52 -2.68 -40.51
CA LYS A 964 -22.08 -3.76 -39.66
C LYS A 964 -21.12 -4.21 -38.56
N TRP A 965 -19.84 -4.29 -38.86
CA TRP A 965 -18.78 -4.50 -37.88
C TRP A 965 -17.55 -3.67 -38.27
N LEU A 966 -16.96 -3.00 -37.30
CA LEU A 966 -15.93 -1.99 -37.52
C LEU A 966 -14.73 -2.25 -36.58
N PRO A 967 -13.47 -2.07 -37.05
CA PRO A 967 -12.27 -2.29 -36.24
C PRO A 967 -12.05 -1.16 -35.22
N GLN A 968 -12.85 -1.15 -34.16
CA GLN A 968 -12.98 -0.04 -33.19
C GLN A 968 -11.63 0.44 -32.63
N SER A 969 -10.80 -0.45 -32.08
CA SER A 969 -9.45 -0.13 -31.56
C SER A 969 -8.51 0.55 -32.57
N ASP A 970 -8.68 0.26 -33.86
CA ASP A 970 -7.86 0.79 -34.95
C ASP A 970 -8.43 2.13 -35.45
N ILE A 971 -9.76 2.27 -35.53
CA ILE A 971 -10.45 3.53 -35.83
C ILE A 971 -10.11 4.58 -34.76
N LEU A 972 -10.22 4.22 -33.48
CA LEU A 972 -9.91 5.12 -32.36
C LEU A 972 -8.42 5.52 -32.34
N ALA A 973 -7.53 4.78 -33.01
CA ALA A 973 -6.13 5.14 -33.17
C ALA A 973 -5.89 6.19 -34.27
N HIS A 974 -6.88 6.48 -35.11
CA HIS A 974 -6.72 7.36 -36.26
C HIS A 974 -6.69 8.84 -35.83
N PRO A 975 -5.70 9.64 -36.26
CA PRO A 975 -5.47 10.99 -35.73
C PRO A 975 -6.63 11.97 -35.97
N ASN A 976 -7.46 11.71 -37.00
CA ASN A 976 -8.61 12.55 -37.32
C ASN A 976 -9.82 12.30 -36.43
N VAL A 977 -9.87 11.23 -35.62
CA VAL A 977 -10.97 11.02 -34.66
C VAL A 977 -10.93 12.07 -33.56
N ARG A 978 -12.08 12.72 -33.34
CA ARG A 978 -12.26 13.82 -32.39
C ARG A 978 -13.11 13.44 -31.19
N LEU A 979 -14.15 12.63 -31.40
CA LEU A 979 -15.11 12.21 -30.40
C LEU A 979 -15.57 10.76 -30.67
N PHE A 980 -15.83 10.01 -29.61
CA PHE A 980 -16.51 8.72 -29.67
C PHE A 980 -17.84 8.80 -28.92
N ILE A 981 -18.95 8.65 -29.63
CA ILE A 981 -20.29 8.49 -29.07
C ILE A 981 -20.50 7.00 -28.76
N THR A 982 -20.87 6.66 -27.52
CA THR A 982 -20.89 5.26 -27.07
C THR A 982 -21.95 4.99 -26.00
N HIS A 983 -22.40 3.75 -25.91
CA HIS A 983 -23.12 3.23 -24.74
C HIS A 983 -22.30 3.25 -23.42
N GLY A 984 -20.98 3.46 -23.47
CA GLY A 984 -20.13 3.56 -22.26
C GLY A 984 -19.65 2.23 -21.65
N GLY A 985 -19.91 1.09 -22.30
CA GLY A 985 -19.44 -0.23 -21.84
C GLY A 985 -17.90 -0.32 -21.78
N LEU A 986 -17.38 -0.96 -20.73
CA LEU A 986 -15.99 -0.80 -20.27
C LEU A 986 -14.90 -0.96 -21.33
N LEU A 987 -15.00 -1.95 -22.22
CA LEU A 987 -14.02 -2.17 -23.30
C LEU A 987 -13.92 -0.95 -24.21
N SER A 988 -15.06 -0.36 -24.60
CA SER A 988 -15.09 0.81 -25.47
C SER A 988 -14.47 2.03 -24.79
N THR A 989 -14.69 2.17 -23.48
CA THR A 989 -14.09 3.20 -22.62
C THR A 989 -12.57 3.02 -22.48
N GLN A 990 -12.10 1.77 -22.32
CA GLN A 990 -10.67 1.42 -22.26
C GLN A 990 -9.96 1.67 -23.60
N GLU A 991 -10.54 1.25 -24.72
CA GLU A 991 -9.98 1.53 -26.05
C GLU A 991 -9.88 3.04 -26.33
N ALA A 992 -10.92 3.80 -25.99
CA ALA A 992 -10.94 5.25 -26.18
C ALA A 992 -9.87 5.96 -25.36
N ILE A 993 -9.75 5.66 -24.06
CA ILE A 993 -8.75 6.30 -23.21
C ILE A 993 -7.33 5.88 -23.61
N HIS A 994 -7.11 4.64 -24.05
CA HIS A 994 -5.80 4.18 -24.54
C HIS A 994 -5.31 4.96 -25.78
N ARG A 995 -6.25 5.51 -26.57
CA ARG A 995 -5.96 6.38 -27.72
C ARG A 995 -6.09 7.89 -27.41
N GLY A 996 -6.62 8.26 -26.25
CA GLY A 996 -6.83 9.65 -25.84
C GLY A 996 -8.02 10.33 -26.53
N VAL A 997 -9.05 9.55 -26.88
CA VAL A 997 -10.30 10.03 -27.49
C VAL A 997 -11.35 10.27 -26.40
N PRO A 998 -12.00 11.45 -26.34
CA PRO A 998 -13.05 11.73 -25.36
C PRO A 998 -14.38 11.04 -25.70
N LEU A 999 -15.26 10.89 -24.69
CA LEU A 999 -16.47 10.06 -24.75
C LEU A 999 -17.78 10.83 -24.57
N LEU A 1000 -18.69 10.77 -25.53
CA LEU A 1000 -20.09 11.14 -25.34
C LEU A 1000 -20.90 9.86 -25.03
N GLY A 1001 -21.26 9.69 -23.76
CA GLY A 1001 -21.90 8.48 -23.25
C GLY A 1001 -23.41 8.54 -23.24
N ILE A 1002 -24.05 7.47 -23.69
CA ILE A 1002 -25.50 7.27 -23.70
C ILE A 1002 -25.77 5.89 -23.07
N PRO A 1003 -25.66 5.77 -21.73
CA PRO A 1003 -25.71 4.49 -21.04
C PRO A 1003 -27.12 3.92 -21.03
N MET A 1004 -27.22 2.59 -21.14
CA MET A 1004 -28.48 1.84 -21.14
C MET A 1004 -28.64 0.94 -19.91
N PHE A 1005 -27.63 0.12 -19.59
CA PHE A 1005 -27.70 -0.87 -18.50
C PHE A 1005 -26.33 -1.34 -18.00
N GLY A 1006 -26.30 -2.06 -16.88
CA GLY A 1006 -25.07 -2.64 -16.33
C GLY A 1006 -24.08 -1.58 -15.84
N ASP A 1007 -22.79 -1.79 -16.11
CA ASP A 1007 -21.68 -0.92 -15.69
C ASP A 1007 -21.59 0.43 -16.45
N GLN A 1008 -22.39 0.59 -17.51
CA GLN A 1008 -22.33 1.71 -18.45
C GLN A 1008 -22.49 3.08 -17.76
N SER A 1009 -23.47 3.23 -16.87
CA SER A 1009 -23.74 4.48 -16.14
C SER A 1009 -22.60 4.84 -15.18
N LEU A 1010 -22.02 3.84 -14.51
CA LEU A 1010 -20.89 4.01 -13.60
C LEU A 1010 -19.61 4.42 -14.35
N ASN A 1011 -19.34 3.79 -15.51
CA ASN A 1011 -18.23 4.16 -16.38
C ASN A 1011 -18.39 5.60 -16.91
N MET A 1012 -19.60 6.00 -17.33
CA MET A 1012 -19.82 7.34 -17.86
C MET A 1012 -19.83 8.43 -16.80
N ASN A 1013 -20.31 8.17 -15.58
CA ASN A 1013 -20.16 9.11 -14.48
C ASN A 1013 -18.68 9.30 -14.10
N ARG A 1014 -17.87 8.24 -14.09
CA ARG A 1014 -16.41 8.35 -13.93
C ARG A 1014 -15.76 9.21 -15.03
N ALA A 1015 -16.15 9.01 -16.29
CA ALA A 1015 -15.62 9.79 -17.42
C ALA A 1015 -16.01 11.28 -17.34
N ALA A 1016 -17.24 11.59 -16.91
CA ALA A 1016 -17.71 12.95 -16.69
C ALA A 1016 -17.00 13.61 -15.49
N THR A 1017 -16.91 12.92 -14.36
CA THR A 1017 -16.22 13.39 -13.14
C THR A 1017 -14.74 13.63 -13.39
N ALA A 1018 -14.07 12.77 -14.15
CA ALA A 1018 -12.68 12.94 -14.56
C ALA A 1018 -12.48 14.05 -15.62
N GLY A 1019 -13.56 14.50 -16.27
CA GLY A 1019 -13.58 15.59 -17.24
C GLY A 1019 -13.13 15.21 -18.67
N TYR A 1020 -13.10 13.92 -19.02
CA TYR A 1020 -12.78 13.44 -20.37
C TYR A 1020 -14.01 12.92 -21.15
N GLY A 1021 -15.19 12.90 -20.53
CA GLY A 1021 -16.45 12.55 -21.17
C GLY A 1021 -17.61 13.44 -20.75
N LEU A 1022 -18.76 13.24 -21.38
CA LEU A 1022 -20.06 13.83 -21.06
C LEU A 1022 -21.12 12.72 -21.15
N MET A 1023 -22.18 12.80 -20.35
CA MET A 1023 -23.24 11.78 -20.30
C MET A 1023 -24.59 12.40 -20.66
N VAL A 1024 -25.32 11.76 -21.58
CA VAL A 1024 -26.70 12.08 -21.94
C VAL A 1024 -27.54 10.83 -21.71
N GLY A 1025 -28.37 10.81 -20.67
CA GLY A 1025 -29.30 9.70 -20.41
C GLY A 1025 -30.23 9.48 -21.60
N PHE A 1026 -30.56 8.23 -21.92
CA PHE A 1026 -31.19 7.89 -23.20
C PHE A 1026 -32.57 8.55 -23.37
N GLN A 1027 -33.35 8.67 -22.29
CA GLN A 1027 -34.59 9.45 -22.28
C GLN A 1027 -34.40 10.93 -22.67
N ASN A 1028 -33.26 11.54 -22.34
CA ASN A 1028 -32.93 12.95 -22.64
C ASN A 1028 -32.24 13.15 -24.01
N VAL A 1029 -32.04 12.09 -24.80
CA VAL A 1029 -31.55 12.22 -26.18
C VAL A 1029 -32.60 12.91 -27.07
N THR A 1030 -32.26 14.12 -27.53
CA THR A 1030 -32.96 14.92 -28.54
C THR A 1030 -31.94 15.46 -29.55
N MET A 1031 -32.38 16.11 -30.63
CA MET A 1031 -31.47 16.74 -31.58
C MET A 1031 -30.62 17.83 -30.89
N GLU A 1032 -31.23 18.57 -29.98
CA GLU A 1032 -30.64 19.71 -29.26
C GLU A 1032 -29.60 19.24 -28.25
N SER A 1033 -29.91 18.23 -27.43
CA SER A 1033 -28.99 17.70 -26.43
C SER A 1033 -27.78 16.99 -27.06
N LEU A 1034 -28.00 16.28 -28.17
CA LEU A 1034 -26.91 15.71 -28.98
C LEU A 1034 -26.06 16.80 -29.64
N LEU A 1035 -26.66 17.78 -30.32
CA LEU A 1035 -25.92 18.82 -31.01
C LEU A 1035 -25.11 19.68 -30.05
N TRP A 1036 -25.69 20.04 -28.89
CA TRP A 1036 -24.97 20.73 -27.82
C TRP A 1036 -23.80 19.89 -27.28
N GLY A 1037 -24.05 18.63 -26.88
CA GLY A 1037 -23.03 17.77 -26.28
C GLY A 1037 -21.87 17.47 -27.24
N ILE A 1038 -22.16 17.25 -28.53
CA ILE A 1038 -21.14 17.06 -29.58
C ILE A 1038 -20.33 18.35 -29.80
N THR A 1039 -20.99 19.52 -29.85
CA THR A 1039 -20.32 20.81 -30.07
C THR A 1039 -19.40 21.17 -28.89
N GLU A 1040 -19.93 21.13 -27.66
CA GLU A 1040 -19.16 21.36 -26.42
C GLU A 1040 -17.92 20.45 -26.36
N MET A 1041 -18.06 19.15 -26.65
CA MET A 1041 -16.95 18.21 -26.57
C MET A 1041 -15.91 18.32 -27.71
N ILE A 1042 -16.24 18.98 -28.82
CA ILE A 1042 -15.33 19.19 -29.96
C ILE A 1042 -14.65 20.57 -29.88
N GLU A 1043 -15.37 21.59 -29.44
CA GLU A 1043 -14.88 22.98 -29.38
C GLU A 1043 -14.17 23.29 -28.05
N ASN A 1044 -14.57 22.67 -26.93
CA ASN A 1044 -13.87 22.83 -25.65
C ASN A 1044 -12.65 21.90 -25.55
N PRO A 1045 -11.40 22.40 -25.58
CA PRO A 1045 -10.20 21.56 -25.60
C PRO A 1045 -10.05 20.69 -24.34
N LYS A 1046 -10.66 21.09 -23.22
CA LYS A 1046 -10.68 20.38 -21.94
C LYS A 1046 -10.90 18.87 -22.10
N TYR A 1047 -11.92 18.44 -22.85
CA TYR A 1047 -12.25 17.02 -22.97
C TYR A 1047 -11.14 16.22 -23.65
N ARG A 1048 -10.54 16.75 -24.72
CA ARG A 1048 -9.43 16.11 -25.45
C ARG A 1048 -8.14 16.14 -24.64
N GLU A 1049 -7.83 17.24 -23.96
CA GLU A 1049 -6.66 17.35 -23.08
C GLU A 1049 -6.75 16.39 -21.88
N ARG A 1050 -7.92 16.29 -21.24
CA ARG A 1050 -8.18 15.33 -20.15
C ARG A 1050 -8.13 13.89 -20.67
N ALA A 1051 -8.72 13.58 -21.82
CA ALA A 1051 -8.62 12.25 -22.43
C ALA A 1051 -7.16 11.87 -22.72
N GLN A 1052 -6.36 12.78 -23.27
CA GLN A 1052 -4.93 12.56 -23.51
C GLN A 1052 -4.10 12.47 -22.21
N HIS A 1053 -4.45 13.21 -21.17
CA HIS A 1053 -3.81 13.10 -19.85
C HIS A 1053 -4.07 11.74 -19.21
N PHE A 1054 -5.33 11.30 -19.16
CA PHE A 1054 -5.67 9.95 -18.71
C PHE A 1054 -5.11 8.85 -19.62
N SER A 1055 -4.94 9.11 -20.92
CA SER A 1055 -4.24 8.20 -21.85
C SER A 1055 -2.78 7.96 -21.44
N ARG A 1056 -2.08 9.01 -20.99
CA ARG A 1056 -0.72 8.90 -20.45
C ARG A 1056 -0.71 8.11 -19.14
N ILE A 1057 -1.61 8.41 -18.21
CA ILE A 1057 -1.74 7.67 -16.93
C ILE A 1057 -2.06 6.18 -17.18
N TYR A 1058 -2.99 5.87 -18.06
CA TYR A 1058 -3.43 4.51 -18.39
C TYR A 1058 -2.33 3.66 -19.06
N ARG A 1059 -1.32 4.31 -19.67
CA ARG A 1059 -0.22 3.66 -20.40
C ARG A 1059 1.13 3.72 -19.68
N ASP A 1060 1.21 4.42 -18.56
CA ASP A 1060 2.37 4.43 -17.65
C ASP A 1060 2.21 3.24 -16.69
N GLN A 1061 2.63 2.07 -17.17
CA GLN A 1061 2.64 0.78 -16.46
C GLN A 1061 3.96 0.06 -16.79
N PRO A 1062 4.59 -0.67 -15.85
CA PRO A 1062 5.89 -1.31 -16.07
C PRO A 1062 5.82 -2.59 -16.91
N LEU A 1063 4.64 -3.23 -16.96
CA LEU A 1063 4.28 -4.33 -17.86
C LEU A 1063 3.04 -3.91 -18.65
N THR A 1064 2.81 -4.47 -19.83
CA THR A 1064 1.47 -4.37 -20.43
C THR A 1064 0.46 -5.19 -19.62
N PRO A 1065 -0.84 -4.83 -19.61
CA PRO A 1065 -1.85 -5.59 -18.87
C PRO A 1065 -1.96 -7.08 -19.26
N LEU A 1066 -1.56 -7.42 -20.50
CA LEU A 1066 -1.52 -8.81 -20.98
C LEU A 1066 -0.30 -9.57 -20.44
N GLU A 1067 0.87 -8.93 -20.37
CA GLU A 1067 2.06 -9.51 -19.72
C GLU A 1067 1.84 -9.64 -18.21
N GLN A 1068 1.17 -8.67 -17.58
CA GLN A 1068 0.74 -8.73 -16.18
C GLN A 1068 -0.17 -9.95 -15.93
N ALA A 1069 -1.18 -10.16 -16.78
CA ALA A 1069 -2.10 -11.30 -16.69
C ALA A 1069 -1.39 -12.66 -16.89
N ALA A 1070 -0.52 -12.77 -17.90
CA ALA A 1070 0.26 -13.97 -18.17
C ALA A 1070 1.26 -14.25 -17.03
N TYR A 1071 1.99 -13.24 -16.55
CA TYR A 1071 2.94 -13.38 -15.45
C TYR A 1071 2.29 -13.95 -14.18
N TRP A 1072 1.14 -13.41 -13.76
CA TRP A 1072 0.46 -13.90 -12.55
C TRP A 1072 -0.17 -15.28 -12.74
N THR A 1073 -0.67 -15.59 -13.94
CA THR A 1073 -1.13 -16.94 -14.29
C THR A 1073 0.02 -17.95 -14.18
N GLU A 1074 1.18 -17.65 -14.77
CA GLU A 1074 2.37 -18.48 -14.66
C GLU A 1074 2.91 -18.54 -13.22
N TYR A 1075 2.87 -17.46 -12.45
CA TYR A 1075 3.31 -17.43 -11.05
C TYR A 1075 2.49 -18.41 -10.19
N VAL A 1076 1.18 -18.42 -10.38
CA VAL A 1076 0.27 -19.35 -9.71
C VAL A 1076 0.51 -20.81 -10.12
N ILE A 1077 0.90 -21.05 -11.38
CA ILE A 1077 1.39 -22.37 -11.84
C ILE A 1077 2.72 -22.73 -11.15
N ARG A 1078 3.72 -21.83 -11.18
CA ARG A 1078 5.06 -22.03 -10.59
C ARG A 1078 4.99 -22.37 -9.10
N HIS A 1079 4.07 -21.74 -8.37
CA HIS A 1079 3.91 -21.90 -6.92
C HIS A 1079 2.68 -22.72 -6.51
N LYS A 1080 2.12 -23.54 -7.42
CA LYS A 1080 1.03 -24.50 -7.15
C LYS A 1080 -0.16 -23.91 -6.38
N GLY A 1081 -0.79 -22.88 -6.94
CA GLY A 1081 -1.86 -22.12 -6.27
C GLY A 1081 -1.37 -20.91 -5.46
N ALA A 1082 -0.05 -20.73 -5.32
CA ALA A 1082 0.57 -19.62 -4.58
C ALA A 1082 -0.08 -19.35 -3.19
N PRO A 1083 -0.20 -20.37 -2.32
CA PRO A 1083 -0.97 -20.26 -1.07
C PRO A 1083 -0.46 -19.19 -0.09
N HIS A 1084 0.78 -18.72 -0.27
CA HIS A 1084 1.35 -17.58 0.46
C HIS A 1084 0.76 -16.21 0.09
N LEU A 1085 -0.14 -16.14 -0.91
CA LEU A 1085 -0.91 -14.94 -1.25
C LEU A 1085 -2.32 -14.93 -0.63
N ARG A 1086 -2.77 -16.03 -0.01
CA ARG A 1086 -4.13 -16.16 0.55
C ARG A 1086 -4.28 -15.27 1.80
N SER A 1087 -5.30 -14.41 1.80
CA SER A 1087 -5.64 -13.57 2.96
C SER A 1087 -6.11 -14.40 4.16
N ALA A 1088 -5.59 -14.08 5.35
CA ALA A 1088 -6.05 -14.65 6.63
C ALA A 1088 -7.50 -14.25 6.98
N ALA A 1089 -8.04 -13.20 6.34
CA ALA A 1089 -9.45 -12.82 6.47
C ALA A 1089 -10.42 -13.97 6.14
N LEU A 1090 -10.01 -14.89 5.25
CA LEU A 1090 -10.79 -16.07 4.86
C LEU A 1090 -10.88 -17.15 5.96
N ASP A 1091 -10.09 -17.04 7.04
CA ASP A 1091 -10.15 -17.95 8.20
C ASP A 1091 -11.00 -17.36 9.35
N LEU A 1092 -11.57 -16.15 9.19
CA LEU A 1092 -12.39 -15.47 10.19
C LEU A 1092 -13.90 -15.53 9.88
N ALA A 1093 -14.72 -15.67 10.92
CA ALA A 1093 -16.15 -15.40 10.77
C ALA A 1093 -16.40 -13.88 10.61
N TRP A 1094 -17.45 -13.50 9.87
CA TRP A 1094 -17.75 -12.10 9.53
C TRP A 1094 -17.76 -11.15 10.75
N TYR A 1095 -18.34 -11.58 11.87
CA TYR A 1095 -18.40 -10.80 13.11
C TYR A 1095 -17.03 -10.63 13.80
N GLN A 1096 -16.08 -11.54 13.56
CA GLN A 1096 -14.70 -11.45 14.06
C GLN A 1096 -13.86 -10.54 13.15
N TYR A 1097 -14.06 -10.61 11.83
CA TYR A 1097 -13.46 -9.71 10.85
C TYR A 1097 -13.80 -8.24 11.16
N PHE A 1098 -15.07 -7.96 11.50
CA PHE A 1098 -15.54 -6.64 11.93
C PHE A 1098 -15.38 -6.35 13.43
N LEU A 1099 -14.70 -7.21 14.21
CA LEU A 1099 -14.44 -7.05 15.65
C LEU A 1099 -15.70 -6.85 16.53
N LEU A 1100 -16.88 -7.28 16.07
CA LEU A 1100 -18.14 -7.10 16.78
C LEU A 1100 -18.19 -7.91 18.09
N ASP A 1101 -17.48 -9.04 18.14
CA ASP A 1101 -17.25 -9.82 19.35
C ASP A 1101 -16.45 -9.03 20.40
N VAL A 1102 -15.35 -8.39 19.98
CA VAL A 1102 -14.50 -7.54 20.81
C VAL A 1102 -15.26 -6.28 21.27
N ILE A 1103 -15.95 -5.59 20.35
CA ILE A 1103 -16.72 -4.38 20.64
C ILE A 1103 -17.84 -4.66 21.64
N ALA A 1104 -18.56 -5.79 21.51
CA ALA A 1104 -19.62 -6.15 22.45
C ALA A 1104 -19.10 -6.36 23.88
N VAL A 1105 -17.96 -7.05 24.05
CA VAL A 1105 -17.34 -7.27 25.37
C VAL A 1105 -16.86 -5.96 25.99
N LEU A 1106 -16.23 -5.08 25.19
CA LEU A 1106 -15.78 -3.76 25.67
C LEU A 1106 -16.97 -2.86 26.05
N ALA A 1107 -18.05 -2.86 25.26
CA ALA A 1107 -19.26 -2.10 25.54
C ALA A 1107 -19.97 -2.61 26.82
N LEU A 1108 -20.02 -3.93 27.04
CA LEU A 1108 -20.54 -4.52 28.27
C LEU A 1108 -19.69 -4.13 29.49
N ALA A 1109 -18.37 -4.12 29.37
CA ALA A 1109 -17.47 -3.70 30.45
C ALA A 1109 -17.67 -2.22 30.82
N VAL A 1110 -17.68 -1.32 29.84
CA VAL A 1110 -17.91 0.12 30.05
C VAL A 1110 -19.33 0.37 30.61
N GLY A 1111 -20.35 -0.27 30.04
CA GLY A 1111 -21.72 -0.19 30.54
C GLY A 1111 -21.88 -0.68 31.98
N SER A 1112 -21.16 -1.73 32.36
CA SER A 1112 -21.11 -2.21 33.76
C SER A 1112 -20.47 -1.20 34.70
N VAL A 1113 -19.36 -0.57 34.31
CA VAL A 1113 -18.71 0.49 35.11
C VAL A 1113 -19.60 1.71 35.25
N VAL A 1114 -20.24 2.17 34.18
CA VAL A 1114 -21.20 3.29 34.20
C VAL A 1114 -22.41 2.96 35.09
N LEU A 1115 -22.92 1.73 35.04
CA LEU A 1115 -23.99 1.27 35.92
C LEU A 1115 -23.57 1.25 37.40
N ILE A 1116 -22.37 0.76 37.71
CA ILE A 1116 -21.82 0.78 39.08
C ILE A 1116 -21.67 2.22 39.57
N ILE A 1117 -21.12 3.13 38.76
CA ILE A 1117 -21.01 4.56 39.10
C ILE A 1117 -22.39 5.16 39.36
N PHE A 1118 -23.36 4.91 38.47
CA PHE A 1118 -24.73 5.39 38.62
C PHE A 1118 -25.42 4.85 39.89
N LEU A 1119 -25.27 3.55 40.19
CA LEU A 1119 -25.84 2.94 41.40
C LEU A 1119 -25.17 3.45 42.68
N THR A 1120 -23.85 3.66 42.67
CA THR A 1120 -23.11 4.26 43.77
C THR A 1120 -23.53 5.71 44.00
N LEU A 1121 -23.56 6.54 42.96
CA LEU A 1121 -24.05 7.93 43.03
C LEU A 1121 -25.51 7.99 43.49
N ARG A 1122 -26.39 7.14 42.97
CA ARG A 1122 -27.80 7.02 43.42
C ARG A 1122 -27.90 6.63 44.89
N THR A 1123 -26.99 5.81 45.40
CA THR A 1123 -26.93 5.39 46.80
C THR A 1123 -26.39 6.50 47.70
N ILE A 1124 -25.35 7.23 47.27
CA ILE A 1124 -24.82 8.42 47.94
C ILE A 1124 -25.90 9.51 48.02
N LEU A 1125 -26.55 9.84 46.89
CA LEU A 1125 -27.65 10.82 46.84
C LEU A 1125 -28.86 10.40 47.70
N ARG A 1126 -29.15 9.10 47.81
CA ARG A 1126 -30.15 8.58 48.75
C ARG A 1126 -29.74 8.75 50.21
N LYS A 1127 -28.47 8.49 50.57
CA LYS A 1127 -27.96 8.76 51.93
C LYS A 1127 -27.98 10.24 52.28
N ILE A 1128 -27.54 11.12 51.37
CA ILE A 1128 -27.57 12.58 51.56
C ILE A 1128 -29.00 13.09 51.74
N ARG A 1129 -29.95 12.64 50.91
CA ARG A 1129 -31.38 13.01 51.06
C ARG A 1129 -32.05 12.36 52.27
N GLY A 1130 -31.57 11.20 52.72
CA GLY A 1130 -32.07 10.49 53.92
C GLY A 1130 -31.59 11.12 55.23
N GLY A 1131 -30.42 11.76 55.25
CA GLY A 1131 -29.89 12.44 56.44
C GLY A 1131 -30.62 13.74 56.81
N GLY A 1132 -31.56 14.21 55.98
CA GLY A 1132 -32.27 15.48 56.16
C GLY A 1132 -33.55 15.41 56.99
N ARG A 1133 -33.83 14.31 57.71
CA ARG A 1133 -35.09 14.12 58.45
C ARG A 1133 -34.91 14.10 59.97
N ILE A 1134 -34.52 15.25 60.52
CA ILE A 1134 -34.80 15.60 61.92
C ILE A 1134 -36.22 16.20 61.93
N GLU A 1135 -37.23 15.34 61.98
CA GLU A 1135 -38.63 15.77 62.13
C GLU A 1135 -38.94 15.99 63.60
N SER A 1136 -38.95 17.26 64.01
CA SER A 1136 -39.44 17.69 65.31
C SER A 1136 -40.97 17.62 65.34
N ASP A 1137 -41.56 16.76 66.17
CA ASP A 1137 -43.00 16.75 66.37
C ASP A 1137 -43.38 16.77 67.86
N THR A 1138 -43.56 17.99 68.37
CA THR A 1138 -43.98 18.27 69.75
C THR A 1138 -45.23 19.15 69.75
N ARG A 1139 -46.32 18.73 69.08
CA ARG A 1139 -47.70 19.15 69.44
C ARG A 1139 -48.81 18.41 68.67
N GLN A 1140 -49.32 17.32 69.26
CA GLN A 1140 -50.77 17.09 69.30
C GLN A 1140 -51.21 16.76 70.72
N LEU A 1141 -51.92 17.71 71.35
CA LEU A 1141 -52.61 17.50 72.63
C LEU A 1141 -53.87 18.35 72.65
N LYS A 1142 -55.02 17.69 72.89
CA LYS A 1142 -56.36 18.25 73.10
C LYS A 1142 -57.08 18.85 71.88
N LEU A 1143 -58.02 18.06 71.36
CA LEU A 1143 -59.43 18.46 71.50
C LEU A 1143 -60.07 17.64 72.63
N ARG A 1144 -61.26 18.06 73.09
CA ARG A 1144 -62.00 17.49 74.24
C ARG A 1144 -62.77 16.21 73.77
N SER A 1145 -63.34 15.33 74.60
CA SER A 1145 -63.89 15.48 75.97
C SER A 1145 -64.21 14.12 76.62
N ILE A 1146 -64.36 14.08 77.96
CA ILE A 1146 -65.44 13.40 78.77
C ILE A 1146 -65.79 11.92 78.41
N HIS A 1147 -65.90 10.95 79.32
CA HIS A 1147 -66.25 10.92 80.76
C HIS A 1147 -65.38 9.88 81.51
N GLY A 1148 -65.21 9.99 82.83
CA GLY A 1148 -64.30 9.12 83.61
C GLY A 1148 -64.96 8.08 84.51
N ILE A 1149 -64.17 7.11 84.99
CA ILE A 1149 -64.49 6.20 86.11
C ILE A 1149 -63.34 6.22 87.14
N LYS A 1150 -63.71 6.07 88.41
CA LYS A 1150 -62.87 6.10 89.62
C LYS A 1150 -61.88 4.92 89.67
N ASN A 1151 -60.66 5.13 90.18
CA ASN A 1151 -60.31 4.85 91.60
C ASN A 1151 -58.80 5.00 91.95
N THR A 1152 -58.51 5.95 92.85
CA THR A 1152 -57.65 5.85 94.06
C THR A 1152 -56.30 5.09 94.12
N VAL A 1153 -55.31 5.83 94.66
CA VAL A 1153 -54.41 5.48 95.81
C VAL A 1153 -52.90 5.16 95.57
N ASN A 1154 -52.08 6.19 95.85
CA ASN A 1154 -50.89 6.27 96.72
C ASN A 1154 -49.43 5.88 96.32
N GLU A 1155 -48.52 6.61 97.01
CA GLU A 1155 -47.21 6.23 97.59
C GLU A 1155 -45.91 6.16 96.73
N TYR A 1156 -45.30 7.35 96.60
CA TYR A 1156 -43.90 7.68 96.95
C TYR A 1156 -43.51 7.22 98.40
N PRO A 1157 -42.22 7.29 98.88
CA PRO A 1157 -40.91 7.35 98.21
C PRO A 1157 -39.72 6.59 98.93
N VAL A 1158 -38.48 6.72 98.39
CA VAL A 1158 -37.22 7.08 99.13
C VAL A 1158 -36.30 6.03 99.84
N MET A 1159 -35.00 6.07 99.43
CA MET A 1159 -33.72 5.98 100.20
C MET A 1159 -32.94 4.69 100.58
N LEU A 1160 -31.63 4.75 100.23
CA LEU A 1160 -30.39 4.49 101.03
C LEU A 1160 -29.80 3.08 101.30
N ARG A 1161 -28.52 2.90 100.89
CA ARG A 1161 -27.26 2.80 101.72
C ARG A 1161 -26.28 1.60 101.51
N LYS A 1162 -25.00 1.98 101.37
CA LYS A 1162 -23.71 1.29 101.69
C LYS A 1162 -23.21 0.16 100.76
N VAL A 1163 -21.93 0.04 100.34
CA VAL A 1163 -20.56 0.32 100.94
C VAL A 1163 -20.12 -0.80 101.89
N PRO A 1164 -18.88 -1.35 101.88
CA PRO A 1164 -17.58 -0.84 101.36
C PRO A 1164 -16.94 -1.78 100.28
N GLU A 1165 -15.68 -1.78 99.79
CA GLU A 1165 -14.50 -0.90 99.47
C GLU A 1165 -13.48 -1.82 98.71
N GLU A 1166 -12.39 -1.47 98.00
CA GLU A 1166 -11.83 -0.31 97.27
C GLU A 1166 -10.75 -0.87 96.26
N GLU A 1167 -9.83 -0.04 95.75
CA GLU A 1167 -8.58 -0.35 94.99
C GLU A 1167 -8.64 -0.89 93.53
N ARG A 1168 -7.82 -0.40 92.58
CA ARG A 1168 -7.41 0.99 92.23
C ARG A 1168 -6.70 1.04 90.86
N SER A 1169 -6.82 2.19 90.17
CA SER A 1169 -5.91 2.68 89.10
C SER A 1169 -5.83 1.93 87.74
N GLN A 1170 -5.47 2.54 86.60
CA GLN A 1170 -5.79 3.90 86.10
C GLN A 1170 -5.64 4.00 84.55
N MET A 1171 -6.41 4.91 83.95
CA MET A 1171 -6.46 5.43 82.57
C MET A 1171 -5.22 5.33 81.62
N ALA A 1172 -5.46 4.98 80.35
CA ALA A 1172 -4.87 5.62 79.14
C ALA A 1172 -5.73 5.34 77.87
N ARG A 1173 -5.60 6.16 76.80
CA ARG A 1173 -6.58 6.22 75.68
C ARG A 1173 -6.03 5.83 74.29
N ASN A 1174 -6.96 5.40 73.42
CA ASN A 1174 -6.87 5.15 71.98
C ASN A 1174 -6.10 6.20 71.14
N CYS A 1175 -5.64 5.80 69.94
CA CYS A 1175 -6.09 6.41 68.67
C CYS A 1175 -5.73 5.59 67.39
N THR A 1176 -6.70 5.50 66.45
CA THR A 1176 -6.62 5.29 64.97
C THR A 1176 -5.69 4.20 64.37
N ILE A 1177 -6.20 3.19 63.63
CA ILE A 1177 -6.75 3.21 62.24
C ILE A 1177 -5.66 3.51 61.19
N VAL A 1178 -5.24 2.65 60.24
CA VAL A 1178 -5.81 1.51 59.45
C VAL A 1178 -6.51 1.93 58.14
N GLU A 1179 -5.88 1.53 57.02
CA GLU A 1179 -6.34 1.34 55.62
C GLU A 1179 -7.49 2.21 55.06
#